data_AF-A0A915EW99-F1
#
_entry.id   AF-A0A915EW99-F1
#
_cell.length_a   1.000
_cell.length_b   1.000
_cell.length_c   1.000
_cell.angle_alpha   90.00
_cell.angle_beta   90.00
_cell.angle_gamma   90.00
#
_symmetry.space_group_name_H-M   'P 1'
#
loop_
_entity.id
_entity.type
_entity.pdbx_description
1 polymer ?
#
loop_
_entity_poly.entity_id
_entity_poly.type
_entity_poly.pdbx_seq_one_letter_code
_entity_poly.pdbx_strand_id
1 'polypeptide(L)'
;MSIEVTHDWTGEQWDWPLQHNDGVVKVQNLGNKWEVGLDAQFFTPKEIEVKVLGDHLVVNCSHDERSDQHGNISRQISRSYKLPDDVDTSTITSHLTPHGRVVVVGSEDSAYAVQLKVREMHQLGVTHLIGAFDQDLDELLQHLVCETSNLTYIRVLGLHRWSISEYASHPFNRVLDMFPKKAYFNMLENLLKYWKWEDRFSIVYMRSQGVHQYAELFSIPITLIFIEVDDTKEDFNPSSIQPYLDAGLKLRKLCTQDNCERKLNRAVLGLPHQETMLFLRAALMLGMININYWYFLTSIDDLSDSHIDPLRHNMVRLTTTNQFNRSLLSTDSKYFQAISTFQHIFSKENPEAMYSPLKDFVVIHDAILWMMKTNENLTVVTNVKGLSGPIRFNNHFQRLDASFLVSELSVNGSAIYTGVWRTNSEKLQTELSMKDKSVENTHESRLEESRTQRFIRVTSILEKPYDLNFEYQFSIVADGQYGDEKKSSNNSFTGQWNGMIGEILAKEADVAVAPITITASRLEVVDFTDPFLQLGISMLMRQPKEKTSSFLSFLWPLSPTVWSYSAILTLGSALSICLNSVLSPSESSSVFNIMNSLWYLLCILLRAGSGYNCRSISNRLMSAIWWMFTLILIAQYTANFAAVLTIDRKTLPFNSFEELGNQTEYSFGAIAGGSTQQFFMYSRLETFRNIWLRMSNMSTAFVKSNDQGVQKAINEKYVFLMESTSLEYQLTQHCNLSKVGNIVLGSNGYSLALPKGSRWREQLSRTILEYNERGLKNVKRPRWKQKENHWDWTKHLASLLYWLLEYLWLCLWHLWKSVL
;
A
#
# COMPACT_ATOMS: atom_id res chain seq x y z
N MET A 1 -51.86 6.72 -30.59
CA MET A 1 -52.95 7.33 -31.39
C MET A 1 -53.18 8.71 -30.81
N SER A 2 -53.07 9.77 -31.62
CA SER A 2 -53.44 11.12 -31.20
C SER A 2 -54.96 11.21 -31.12
N ILE A 3 -55.51 11.35 -29.91
CA ILE A 3 -56.91 11.72 -29.73
C ILE A 3 -56.93 13.25 -29.76
N GLU A 4 -57.49 13.83 -30.81
CA GLU A 4 -57.85 15.25 -30.79
C GLU A 4 -58.96 15.44 -29.75
N VAL A 5 -58.65 16.14 -28.67
CA VAL A 5 -59.65 16.65 -27.74
C VAL A 5 -60.29 17.86 -28.43
N THR A 6 -61.49 17.67 -28.98
CA THR A 6 -62.32 18.80 -29.42
C THR A 6 -62.89 19.51 -28.20
N HIS A 7 -62.65 20.81 -28.08
CA HIS A 7 -63.31 21.66 -27.10
C HIS A 7 -64.57 22.28 -27.72
N ASP A 8 -65.73 22.12 -27.06
CA ASP A 8 -66.93 22.89 -27.37
C ASP A 8 -66.72 24.35 -26.94
N TRP A 9 -66.27 25.20 -27.85
CA TRP A 9 -66.28 26.65 -27.65
C TRP A 9 -67.57 27.24 -28.24
N THR A 10 -68.49 27.65 -27.38
CA THR A 10 -69.58 28.58 -27.74
C THR A 10 -69.01 29.99 -27.82
N GLY A 11 -68.99 30.57 -29.02
CA GLY A 11 -68.24 31.79 -29.36
C GLY A 11 -68.75 33.13 -28.81
N GLU A 12 -69.04 33.27 -27.52
CA GLU A 12 -69.48 34.55 -26.93
C GLU A 12 -68.66 35.08 -25.74
N GLN A 13 -67.48 34.53 -25.43
CA GLN A 13 -66.56 35.17 -24.49
C GLN A 13 -65.24 35.52 -25.16
N TRP A 14 -65.17 36.77 -25.61
CA TRP A 14 -63.96 37.43 -26.08
C TRP A 14 -63.03 37.69 -24.88
N ASP A 15 -61.91 36.99 -24.82
CA ASP A 15 -60.83 37.24 -23.85
C ASP A 15 -59.64 37.88 -24.58
N TRP A 16 -59.51 39.20 -24.45
CA TRP A 16 -58.39 40.00 -24.97
C TRP A 16 -57.22 39.93 -23.97
N PRO A 17 -55.92 39.84 -24.38
CA PRO A 17 -55.35 39.94 -25.72
C PRO A 17 -54.46 38.75 -26.12
N LEU A 18 -54.83 37.92 -27.10
CA LEU A 18 -53.86 37.07 -27.83
C LEU A 18 -54.18 37.02 -29.34
N GLN A 19 -53.12 37.08 -30.15
CA GLN A 19 -53.17 37.00 -31.61
C GLN A 19 -53.52 35.58 -32.07
N HIS A 20 -54.07 35.47 -33.28
CA HIS A 20 -54.35 34.22 -34.00
C HIS A 20 -53.13 33.30 -34.20
N ASN A 21 -51.93 33.74 -33.79
CA ASN A 21 -50.64 33.03 -33.85
C ASN A 21 -50.12 32.53 -32.50
N ASP A 22 -50.90 32.59 -31.42
CA ASP A 22 -50.60 31.87 -30.18
C ASP A 22 -50.77 30.37 -30.42
N GLY A 23 -49.71 29.78 -30.97
CA GLY A 23 -49.57 28.36 -31.19
C GLY A 23 -49.66 27.63 -29.85
N VAL A 24 -50.89 27.23 -29.51
CA VAL A 24 -51.29 26.02 -28.79
C VAL A 24 -50.20 25.45 -27.87
N VAL A 25 -50.45 25.59 -26.57
CA VAL A 25 -49.92 24.74 -25.49
C VAL A 25 -49.98 23.28 -25.95
N LYS A 26 -48.85 22.70 -26.36
CA LYS A 26 -48.78 21.27 -26.67
C LYS A 26 -48.68 20.52 -25.35
N VAL A 27 -49.81 20.02 -24.86
CA VAL A 27 -49.80 18.95 -23.86
C VAL A 27 -49.45 17.66 -24.61
N GLN A 28 -48.20 17.22 -24.52
CA GLN A 28 -47.81 15.93 -25.08
C GLN A 28 -47.74 14.92 -23.94
N ASN A 29 -48.72 14.00 -23.90
CA ASN A 29 -48.60 12.77 -23.12
C ASN A 29 -48.01 11.71 -24.06
N LEU A 30 -46.69 11.52 -23.97
CA LEU A 30 -45.94 10.55 -24.76
C LEU A 30 -45.78 9.22 -24.02
N GLY A 31 -46.76 8.80 -23.20
CA GLY A 31 -46.76 7.50 -22.51
C GLY A 31 -45.70 7.34 -21.41
N ASN A 32 -44.53 7.99 -21.52
CA ASN A 32 -43.44 7.97 -20.53
C ASN A 32 -43.08 9.38 -20.04
N LYS A 33 -43.72 10.42 -20.60
CA LYS A 33 -43.38 11.82 -20.35
C LYS A 33 -44.61 12.69 -20.60
N TRP A 34 -44.93 13.52 -19.61
CA TRP A 34 -45.92 14.58 -19.70
C TRP A 34 -45.20 15.93 -19.82
N GLU A 35 -45.61 16.76 -20.78
CA GLU A 35 -45.01 18.07 -21.05
C GLU A 35 -46.07 19.15 -21.25
N VAL A 36 -45.87 20.32 -20.64
CA VAL A 36 -46.66 21.53 -20.87
C VAL A 36 -45.74 22.71 -21.14
N GLY A 37 -45.95 23.38 -22.27
CA GLY A 37 -45.21 24.59 -22.65
C GLY A 37 -46.08 25.85 -22.60
N LEU A 38 -45.59 26.92 -21.96
CA LEU A 38 -46.19 28.25 -21.92
C LEU A 38 -45.22 29.31 -22.46
N ASP A 39 -45.67 30.16 -23.37
CA ASP A 39 -44.86 31.28 -23.86
C ASP A 39 -44.76 32.39 -22.80
N ALA A 40 -43.54 32.73 -22.40
CA ALA A 40 -43.23 33.71 -21.37
C ALA A 40 -42.11 34.67 -21.82
N GLN A 41 -41.95 34.91 -23.12
CA GLN A 41 -40.86 35.71 -23.73
C GLN A 41 -40.67 37.11 -23.11
N PHE A 42 -41.72 37.68 -22.52
CA PHE A 42 -41.70 39.01 -21.94
C PHE A 42 -41.40 39.03 -20.43
N PHE A 43 -41.22 37.86 -19.81
CA PHE A 43 -40.96 37.70 -18.37
C PHE A 43 -39.54 37.21 -18.12
N THR A 44 -38.93 37.70 -17.04
CA THR A 44 -37.64 37.19 -16.57
C THR A 44 -37.83 35.97 -15.68
N PRO A 45 -36.83 35.10 -15.49
CA PRO A 45 -36.95 33.90 -14.66
C PRO A 45 -37.44 34.14 -13.22
N LYS A 46 -37.20 35.34 -12.67
CA LYS A 46 -37.62 35.70 -11.30
C LYS A 46 -39.09 36.12 -11.20
N GLU A 47 -39.72 36.40 -12.34
CA GLU A 47 -41.12 36.86 -12.47
C GLU A 47 -42.07 35.71 -12.79
N ILE A 48 -41.55 34.47 -12.86
CA ILE A 48 -42.27 33.25 -13.23
C ILE A 48 -42.30 32.34 -12.00
N GLU A 49 -43.50 31.99 -11.56
CA GLU A 49 -43.77 31.11 -10.44
C GLU A 49 -44.57 29.89 -10.94
N VAL A 50 -44.04 28.69 -10.71
CA VAL A 50 -44.70 27.41 -11.04
C VAL A 50 -44.98 26.68 -9.73
N LYS A 51 -46.24 26.32 -9.49
CA LYS A 51 -46.70 25.62 -8.28
C LYS A 51 -47.61 24.46 -8.63
N VAL A 52 -47.52 23.37 -7.88
CA VAL A 52 -48.48 22.28 -7.92
C VAL A 52 -49.40 22.41 -6.70
N LEU A 53 -50.70 22.50 -6.94
CA LEU A 53 -51.73 22.66 -5.92
C LEU A 53 -52.77 21.55 -6.10
N GLY A 54 -52.62 20.46 -5.33
CA GLY A 54 -53.41 19.24 -5.54
C GLY A 54 -53.18 18.69 -6.95
N ASP A 55 -54.25 18.49 -7.70
CA ASP A 55 -54.22 17.91 -9.06
C ASP A 55 -54.02 18.98 -10.16
N HIS A 56 -53.62 20.19 -9.79
CA HIS A 56 -53.47 21.32 -10.70
C HIS A 56 -52.06 21.90 -10.70
N LEU A 57 -51.48 22.03 -11.89
CA LEU A 57 -50.27 22.81 -12.13
C LEU A 57 -50.66 24.27 -12.41
N VAL A 58 -50.20 25.19 -11.58
CA VAL A 58 -50.43 26.64 -11.72
C VAL A 58 -49.13 27.32 -12.13
N VAL A 59 -49.15 28.02 -13.26
CA VAL A 59 -48.06 28.86 -13.77
C VAL A 59 -48.49 30.32 -13.71
N ASN A 60 -47.81 31.10 -12.88
CA ASN A 60 -48.03 32.53 -12.70
C ASN A 60 -46.82 33.30 -13.21
N CYS A 61 -47.03 34.20 -14.17
CA CYS A 61 -46.03 35.14 -14.65
C CYS A 61 -46.53 36.56 -14.34
N SER A 62 -45.80 37.34 -13.56
CA SER A 62 -46.17 38.73 -13.26
C SER A 62 -44.94 39.62 -13.24
N HIS A 63 -44.98 40.74 -13.96
CA HIS A 63 -43.94 41.75 -13.87
C HIS A 63 -44.53 43.10 -13.46
N ASP A 64 -43.81 43.79 -12.58
CA ASP A 64 -44.14 45.16 -12.17
C ASP A 64 -43.86 46.15 -13.31
N GLU A 65 -44.40 47.37 -13.23
CA GLU A 65 -44.32 48.40 -14.28
C GLU A 65 -42.89 48.54 -14.85
N ARG A 66 -42.73 48.25 -16.14
CA ARG A 66 -41.52 48.57 -16.90
C ARG A 66 -41.80 49.76 -17.81
N SER A 67 -40.97 50.78 -17.70
CA SER A 67 -41.00 51.95 -18.60
C SER A 67 -40.39 51.57 -19.96
N ASP A 68 -41.19 51.62 -21.02
CA ASP A 68 -40.75 51.49 -22.41
C ASP A 68 -40.79 52.87 -23.09
N GLN A 69 -40.30 52.98 -24.34
CA GLN A 69 -40.22 54.24 -25.10
C GLN A 69 -41.56 54.97 -25.27
N HIS A 70 -42.69 54.30 -25.03
CA HIS A 70 -44.05 54.81 -25.26
C HIS A 70 -44.94 54.82 -23.99
N GLY A 71 -44.40 54.45 -22.82
CA GLY A 71 -45.15 54.44 -21.55
C GLY A 71 -44.76 53.29 -20.62
N ASN A 72 -45.48 53.15 -19.50
CA ASN A 72 -45.30 52.01 -18.59
C ASN A 72 -46.17 50.84 -19.04
N ILE A 73 -45.58 49.64 -19.05
CA ILE A 73 -46.28 48.39 -19.34
C ILE A 73 -46.20 47.51 -18.10
N SER A 74 -47.33 46.93 -17.70
CA SER A 74 -47.42 45.86 -16.69
C SER A 74 -48.18 44.68 -17.31
N ARG A 75 -47.67 43.45 -17.18
CA ARG A 75 -48.33 42.24 -17.67
C ARG A 75 -48.36 41.19 -16.57
N GLN A 76 -49.50 40.50 -16.48
CA GLN A 76 -49.72 39.37 -15.59
C GLN A 76 -50.45 38.26 -16.35
N ILE A 77 -49.98 37.02 -16.21
CA ILE A 77 -50.56 35.82 -16.80
C ILE A 77 -50.64 34.76 -15.70
N SER A 78 -51.80 34.15 -15.52
CA SER A 78 -52.00 33.01 -14.63
C SER A 78 -52.72 31.92 -15.39
N ARG A 79 -52.13 30.72 -15.44
CA ARG A 79 -52.72 29.55 -16.10
C ARG A 79 -52.68 28.35 -15.16
N SER A 80 -53.78 27.62 -15.09
CA SER A 80 -53.91 26.37 -14.35
C SER A 80 -54.20 25.23 -15.32
N TYR A 81 -53.43 24.15 -15.21
CA TYR A 81 -53.57 22.94 -16.00
C TYR A 81 -53.89 21.77 -15.05
N LYS A 82 -54.88 20.96 -15.39
CA LYS A 82 -55.15 19.72 -14.64
C LYS A 82 -54.06 18.69 -14.98
N LEU A 83 -53.40 18.16 -13.96
CA LEU A 83 -52.48 17.04 -14.09
C LEU A 83 -53.29 15.76 -14.34
N PRO A 84 -52.93 14.92 -15.32
CA PRO A 84 -53.57 13.63 -15.46
C PRO A 84 -53.13 12.68 -14.34
N ASP A 85 -54.03 11.73 -13.99
CA ASP A 85 -53.91 10.87 -12.79
C ASP A 85 -52.68 9.93 -12.85
N ASP A 86 -52.04 9.82 -14.01
CA ASP A 86 -50.86 9.01 -14.30
C ASP A 86 -49.53 9.73 -14.04
N VAL A 87 -49.51 11.01 -13.65
CA VAL A 87 -48.28 11.81 -13.49
C VAL A 87 -47.86 11.91 -12.02
N ASP A 88 -46.62 11.53 -11.71
CA ASP A 88 -46.07 11.71 -10.36
C ASP A 88 -45.75 13.20 -10.12
N THR A 89 -46.50 13.78 -9.19
CA THR A 89 -46.35 15.18 -8.74
C THR A 89 -44.95 15.51 -8.20
N SER A 90 -44.22 14.51 -7.67
CA SER A 90 -42.88 14.69 -7.11
C SER A 90 -41.81 14.94 -8.19
N THR A 91 -42.06 14.46 -9.41
CA THR A 91 -41.10 14.53 -10.53
C THR A 91 -41.26 15.77 -11.41
N ILE A 92 -42.23 16.64 -11.08
CA ILE A 92 -42.54 17.82 -11.88
C ILE A 92 -41.39 18.83 -11.78
N THR A 93 -40.77 19.12 -12.93
CA THR A 93 -39.70 20.09 -13.06
C THR A 93 -40.04 21.13 -14.13
N SER A 94 -39.64 22.38 -13.92
CA SER A 94 -39.88 23.48 -14.87
C SER A 94 -38.57 24.12 -15.33
N HIS A 95 -38.43 24.42 -16.62
CA HIS A 95 -37.27 25.11 -17.18
C HIS A 95 -37.70 26.19 -18.20
N LEU A 96 -36.98 27.31 -18.21
CA LEU A 96 -37.18 28.38 -19.19
C LEU A 96 -36.22 28.18 -20.36
N THR A 97 -36.76 28.05 -21.57
CA THR A 97 -35.97 27.89 -22.80
C THR A 97 -35.37 29.23 -23.26
N PRO A 98 -34.29 29.23 -24.06
CA PRO A 98 -33.68 30.45 -24.61
C PRO A 98 -34.63 31.27 -25.50
N HIS A 99 -35.68 30.65 -26.02
CA HIS A 99 -36.74 31.30 -26.80
C HIS A 99 -37.87 31.86 -25.92
N GLY A 100 -37.68 31.93 -24.60
CA GLY A 100 -38.65 32.53 -23.68
C GLY A 100 -39.88 31.67 -23.38
N ARG A 101 -39.85 30.37 -23.66
CA ARG A 101 -40.94 29.43 -23.31
C ARG A 101 -40.63 28.69 -22.02
N VAL A 102 -41.55 28.69 -21.06
CA VAL A 102 -41.52 27.84 -19.87
C VAL A 102 -42.00 26.45 -20.26
N VAL A 103 -41.20 25.43 -20.00
CA VAL A 103 -41.55 24.04 -20.25
C VAL A 103 -41.56 23.31 -18.92
N VAL A 104 -42.68 22.69 -18.59
CA VAL A 104 -42.88 21.87 -17.40
C VAL A 104 -42.96 20.40 -17.82
N VAL A 105 -42.22 19.55 -17.14
CA VAL A 105 -42.09 18.12 -17.44
C VAL A 105 -42.39 17.32 -16.18
N GLY A 106 -43.20 16.26 -16.30
CA GLY A 106 -43.42 15.24 -15.28
C GLY A 106 -43.28 13.83 -15.86
N SER A 107 -42.86 12.87 -15.03
CA SER A 107 -42.83 11.45 -15.39
C SER A 107 -44.07 10.71 -14.87
N GLU A 108 -44.36 9.57 -15.50
CA GLU A 108 -45.48 8.72 -15.12
C GLU A 108 -45.25 8.08 -13.74
N ASP A 109 -46.30 7.96 -12.93
CA ASP A 109 -46.29 7.20 -11.68
C ASP A 109 -46.31 5.69 -12.01
N SER A 110 -45.12 5.09 -11.95
CA SER A 110 -44.90 3.67 -12.23
C SER A 110 -45.77 2.72 -11.37
N ALA A 111 -46.10 3.10 -10.14
CA ALA A 111 -46.94 2.29 -9.26
C ALA A 111 -48.39 2.26 -9.75
N TYR A 112 -48.93 3.43 -10.12
CA TYR A 112 -50.28 3.56 -10.65
C TYR A 112 -50.45 2.87 -12.00
N ALA A 113 -49.48 3.02 -12.91
CA ALA A 113 -49.48 2.37 -14.22
C ALA A 113 -49.55 0.84 -14.10
N VAL A 114 -48.81 0.26 -13.14
CA VAL A 114 -48.85 -1.19 -12.87
C VAL A 114 -50.20 -1.63 -12.30
N GLN A 115 -50.75 -0.88 -11.35
CA GLN A 115 -52.08 -1.18 -10.79
C GLN A 115 -53.14 -1.22 -11.90
N LEU A 116 -53.11 -0.25 -12.82
CA LEU A 116 -54.02 -0.19 -13.97
C LEU A 116 -53.83 -1.42 -14.86
N LYS A 117 -52.59 -1.74 -15.23
CA LYS A 117 -52.25 -2.90 -16.08
C LYS A 117 -52.72 -4.23 -15.48
N VAL A 118 -52.53 -4.41 -14.17
CA VAL A 118 -52.96 -5.63 -13.46
C VAL A 118 -54.49 -5.74 -13.47
N ARG A 119 -55.21 -4.63 -13.26
CA ARG A 119 -56.67 -4.59 -13.37
C ARG A 119 -57.15 -4.90 -14.79
N GLU A 120 -56.50 -4.35 -15.81
CA GLU A 120 -56.78 -4.67 -17.21
C GLU A 120 -56.57 -6.16 -17.51
N MET A 121 -55.43 -6.74 -17.09
CA MET A 121 -55.16 -8.16 -17.27
C MET A 121 -56.17 -9.04 -16.54
N HIS A 122 -56.60 -8.64 -15.35
CA HIS A 122 -57.65 -9.34 -14.62
C HIS A 122 -59.00 -9.29 -15.36
N GLN A 123 -59.37 -8.14 -15.94
CA GLN A 123 -60.56 -8.00 -16.78
C GLN A 123 -60.49 -8.85 -18.05
N LEU A 124 -59.29 -9.06 -18.61
CA LEU A 124 -59.03 -9.95 -19.74
C LEU A 124 -59.08 -11.45 -19.37
N GLY A 125 -59.32 -11.79 -18.10
CA GLY A 125 -59.45 -13.17 -17.64
C GLY A 125 -58.11 -13.86 -17.34
N VAL A 126 -57.03 -13.10 -17.15
CA VAL A 126 -55.73 -13.67 -16.74
C VAL A 126 -55.86 -14.24 -15.32
N THR A 127 -55.50 -15.52 -15.16
CA THR A 127 -55.59 -16.26 -13.88
C THR A 127 -54.27 -16.31 -13.12
N HIS A 128 -53.14 -16.20 -13.84
CA HIS A 128 -51.80 -16.26 -13.28
C HIS A 128 -50.95 -15.09 -13.78
N LEU A 129 -50.28 -14.42 -12.84
CA LEU A 129 -49.25 -13.43 -13.15
C LEU A 129 -47.88 -14.02 -12.79
N ILE A 130 -46.93 -13.93 -13.71
CA ILE A 130 -45.52 -14.25 -13.44
C ILE A 130 -44.76 -12.94 -13.45
N GLY A 131 -44.01 -12.63 -12.40
CA GLY A 131 -43.18 -11.42 -12.42
C GLY A 131 -42.59 -10.99 -11.09
N ALA A 132 -42.30 -9.68 -11.04
CA ALA A 132 -41.36 -8.90 -10.24
C ALA A 132 -39.88 -9.05 -10.63
N PHE A 133 -39.37 -8.00 -11.27
CA PHE A 133 -37.94 -7.75 -11.45
C PHE A 133 -37.42 -6.69 -10.46
N ASP A 134 -38.33 -5.99 -9.77
CA ASP A 134 -38.06 -4.88 -8.86
C ASP A 134 -38.76 -5.13 -7.51
N GLN A 135 -38.13 -4.66 -6.44
CA GLN A 135 -38.52 -4.90 -5.05
C GLN A 135 -39.82 -4.14 -4.70
N ASP A 136 -39.92 -2.87 -5.08
CA ASP A 136 -41.09 -2.03 -4.80
C ASP A 136 -42.33 -2.51 -5.56
N LEU A 137 -42.11 -2.99 -6.79
CA LEU A 137 -43.14 -3.58 -7.62
C LEU A 137 -43.70 -4.89 -7.05
N ASP A 138 -42.83 -5.74 -6.49
CA ASP A 138 -43.23 -7.01 -5.89
C ASP A 138 -44.20 -6.80 -4.71
N GLU A 139 -43.91 -5.83 -3.85
CA GLU A 139 -44.76 -5.51 -2.70
C GLU A 139 -46.13 -5.00 -3.15
N LEU A 140 -46.16 -4.11 -4.15
CA LEU A 140 -47.39 -3.61 -4.75
C LEU A 140 -48.21 -4.75 -5.41
N LEU A 141 -47.56 -5.66 -6.15
CA LEU A 141 -48.22 -6.81 -6.77
C LEU A 141 -48.80 -7.78 -5.73
N GLN A 142 -48.06 -8.04 -4.65
CA GLN A 142 -48.57 -8.86 -3.54
C GLN A 142 -49.86 -8.29 -2.97
N HIS A 143 -49.89 -6.98 -2.68
CA HIS A 143 -51.07 -6.31 -2.15
C HIS A 143 -52.26 -6.40 -3.11
N LEU A 144 -52.06 -6.12 -4.40
CA LEU A 144 -53.12 -6.18 -5.42
C LEU A 144 -53.69 -7.59 -5.62
N VAL A 145 -52.84 -8.61 -5.58
CA VAL A 145 -53.25 -10.01 -5.73
C VAL A 145 -54.06 -10.47 -4.51
N CYS A 146 -53.80 -9.90 -3.33
CA CYS A 146 -54.59 -10.18 -2.14
C CYS A 146 -55.98 -9.56 -2.18
N GLU A 147 -56.13 -8.39 -2.81
CA GLU A 147 -57.43 -7.77 -3.04
C GLU A 147 -58.25 -8.52 -4.11
N THR A 148 -57.57 -9.14 -5.09
CA THR A 148 -58.21 -9.82 -6.22
C THR A 148 -58.31 -11.33 -6.00
N SER A 149 -59.48 -11.79 -5.52
CA SER A 149 -59.71 -13.18 -5.06
C SER A 149 -59.60 -14.30 -6.11
N ASN A 150 -59.16 -14.03 -7.35
CA ASN A 150 -59.03 -15.01 -8.45
C ASN A 150 -57.69 -14.97 -9.20
N LEU A 151 -56.72 -14.22 -8.70
CA LEU A 151 -55.39 -14.10 -9.32
C LEU A 151 -54.36 -14.89 -8.50
N THR A 152 -53.49 -15.65 -9.17
CA THR A 152 -52.32 -16.29 -8.54
C THR A 152 -51.07 -15.59 -9.01
N TYR A 153 -50.18 -15.25 -8.07
CA TYR A 153 -48.95 -14.54 -8.38
C TYR A 153 -47.75 -15.45 -8.18
N ILE A 154 -47.00 -15.69 -9.25
CA ILE A 154 -45.77 -16.49 -9.25
C ILE A 154 -44.58 -15.56 -9.24
N ARG A 155 -43.88 -15.54 -8.11
CA ARG A 155 -42.70 -14.72 -7.89
C ARG A 155 -41.45 -15.43 -8.42
N VAL A 156 -40.63 -14.67 -9.15
CA VAL A 156 -39.39 -15.14 -9.80
C VAL A 156 -38.13 -14.49 -9.18
N LEU A 157 -38.29 -13.62 -8.17
CA LEU A 157 -37.18 -12.88 -7.57
C LEU A 157 -36.08 -13.79 -6.99
N GLY A 158 -34.85 -13.55 -7.42
CA GLY A 158 -33.65 -14.14 -6.83
C GLY A 158 -33.27 -13.49 -5.50
N LEU A 159 -32.34 -14.12 -4.76
CA LEU A 159 -31.93 -13.74 -3.39
C LEU A 159 -31.68 -12.24 -3.17
N HIS A 160 -31.07 -11.56 -4.15
CA HIS A 160 -30.62 -10.18 -4.06
C HIS A 160 -31.71 -9.13 -4.36
N ARG A 161 -32.98 -9.52 -4.51
CA ARG A 161 -34.11 -8.61 -4.79
C ARG A 161 -35.31 -8.81 -3.85
N TRP A 162 -35.09 -9.43 -2.68
CA TRP A 162 -36.16 -9.78 -1.74
C TRP A 162 -36.50 -8.64 -0.76
N SER A 163 -37.80 -8.40 -0.54
CA SER A 163 -38.34 -7.37 0.36
C SER A 163 -38.53 -7.84 1.82
N ILE A 164 -38.75 -6.87 2.71
CA ILE A 164 -39.00 -6.96 4.16
C ILE A 164 -40.42 -7.47 4.48
N SER A 165 -41.39 -7.32 3.56
CA SER A 165 -42.82 -7.55 3.83
C SER A 165 -43.20 -8.98 4.22
N GLU A 166 -42.32 -9.97 3.99
CA GLU A 166 -42.53 -11.38 4.38
C GLU A 166 -42.65 -11.62 5.90
N TYR A 167 -42.17 -10.70 6.75
CA TYR A 167 -42.33 -10.85 8.20
C TYR A 167 -43.69 -10.38 8.72
N ALA A 168 -44.53 -9.79 7.87
CA ALA A 168 -45.87 -9.35 8.23
C ALA A 168 -46.87 -10.53 8.18
N SER A 169 -46.81 -11.42 9.18
CA SER A 169 -47.89 -12.23 9.80
C SER A 169 -49.06 -12.85 9.00
N HIS A 170 -49.12 -12.77 7.67
CA HIS A 170 -50.18 -13.29 6.84
C HIS A 170 -49.59 -14.08 5.67
N PRO A 171 -49.63 -15.43 5.72
CA PRO A 171 -49.33 -16.24 4.54
C PRO A 171 -50.43 -15.95 3.50
N PHE A 172 -50.10 -15.13 2.51
CA PHE A 172 -51.00 -14.89 1.40
C PHE A 172 -51.11 -16.19 0.60
N ASN A 173 -52.27 -16.87 0.71
CA ASN A 173 -52.54 -18.22 0.20
C ASN A 173 -52.43 -18.41 -1.34
N ARG A 174 -51.86 -17.45 -2.09
CA ARG A 174 -51.78 -17.44 -3.57
C ARG A 174 -50.54 -16.76 -4.16
N VAL A 175 -49.52 -16.50 -3.34
CA VAL A 175 -48.19 -16.08 -3.82
C VAL A 175 -47.29 -17.31 -3.81
N LEU A 176 -46.70 -17.66 -4.96
CA LEU A 176 -45.88 -18.85 -5.14
C LEU A 176 -44.44 -18.48 -5.47
N ASP A 177 -43.52 -18.92 -4.61
CA ASP A 177 -42.11 -18.54 -4.69
C ASP A 177 -41.28 -19.60 -5.41
N MET A 178 -40.88 -19.30 -6.63
CA MET A 178 -40.10 -20.24 -7.45
C MET A 178 -38.64 -20.37 -7.02
N PHE A 179 -38.09 -19.37 -6.32
CA PHE A 179 -36.73 -19.38 -5.81
C PHE A 179 -36.68 -20.04 -4.41
N PRO A 180 -35.89 -21.11 -4.22
CA PRO A 180 -35.85 -21.83 -2.94
C PRO A 180 -34.89 -21.16 -1.94
N LYS A 181 -35.33 -20.06 -1.32
CA LYS A 181 -34.52 -19.24 -0.38
C LYS A 181 -33.92 -20.03 0.77
N LYS A 182 -34.75 -20.77 1.51
CA LYS A 182 -34.29 -21.56 2.67
C LYS A 182 -33.28 -22.63 2.28
N ALA A 183 -33.47 -23.25 1.11
CA ALA A 183 -32.52 -24.22 0.59
C ALA A 183 -31.18 -23.56 0.20
N TYR A 184 -31.22 -22.34 -0.34
CA TYR A 184 -30.02 -21.58 -0.68
C TYR A 184 -29.17 -21.24 0.55
N PHE A 185 -29.78 -20.80 1.65
CA PHE A 185 -29.03 -20.52 2.88
C PHE A 185 -28.48 -21.79 3.55
N ASN A 186 -29.22 -22.89 3.54
CA ASN A 186 -28.71 -24.19 3.99
C ASN A 186 -27.51 -24.67 3.14
N MET A 187 -27.57 -24.44 1.82
CA MET A 187 -26.44 -24.69 0.93
C MET A 187 -25.24 -23.82 1.33
N LEU A 188 -25.44 -22.52 1.48
CA LEU A 188 -24.40 -21.58 1.84
C LEU A 188 -23.75 -21.99 3.19
N GLU A 189 -24.55 -22.35 4.19
CA GLU A 189 -24.06 -22.86 5.48
C GLU A 189 -23.19 -24.12 5.31
N ASN A 190 -23.65 -25.11 4.53
CA ASN A 190 -22.89 -26.34 4.29
C ASN A 190 -21.57 -26.06 3.55
N LEU A 191 -21.56 -25.12 2.61
CA LEU A 191 -20.35 -24.71 1.90
C LEU A 191 -19.38 -23.96 2.81
N LEU A 192 -19.88 -23.04 3.65
CA LEU A 192 -19.06 -22.30 4.60
C LEU A 192 -18.41 -23.23 5.63
N LYS A 193 -19.14 -24.25 6.11
CA LYS A 193 -18.58 -25.32 6.96
C LYS A 193 -17.53 -26.15 6.22
N TYR A 194 -17.83 -26.58 4.99
CA TYR A 194 -16.87 -27.34 4.18
C TYR A 194 -15.56 -26.55 3.94
N TRP A 195 -15.66 -25.26 3.63
CA TRP A 195 -14.52 -24.37 3.41
C TRP A 195 -13.84 -23.90 4.70
N LYS A 196 -14.37 -24.26 5.87
CA LYS A 196 -13.87 -23.83 7.19
C LYS A 196 -13.80 -22.30 7.29
N TRP A 197 -14.91 -21.62 6.95
CA TRP A 197 -15.11 -20.20 7.21
C TRP A 197 -15.74 -19.98 8.59
N GLU A 198 -15.19 -20.63 9.62
CA GLU A 198 -15.82 -20.74 10.94
C GLU A 198 -15.60 -19.52 11.85
N ASP A 199 -14.56 -18.70 11.61
CA ASP A 199 -14.23 -17.58 12.52
C ASP A 199 -14.99 -16.29 12.17
N ARG A 200 -14.76 -15.77 10.96
CA ARG A 200 -15.32 -14.49 10.50
C ARG A 200 -15.25 -14.35 8.98
N PHE A 201 -16.27 -13.73 8.38
CA PHE A 201 -16.26 -13.29 6.98
C PHE A 201 -17.13 -12.03 6.80
N SER A 202 -16.96 -11.34 5.67
CA SER A 202 -17.70 -10.10 5.38
C SER A 202 -18.84 -10.34 4.39
N ILE A 203 -19.95 -9.62 4.53
CA ILE A 203 -21.06 -9.59 3.57
C ILE A 203 -21.15 -8.17 3.03
N VAL A 204 -21.01 -8.01 1.72
CA VAL A 204 -21.19 -6.73 1.02
C VAL A 204 -22.61 -6.71 0.46
N TYR A 205 -23.39 -5.68 0.80
CA TYR A 205 -24.81 -5.56 0.43
C TYR A 205 -25.17 -4.10 0.13
N MET A 206 -26.27 -3.88 -0.62
CA MET A 206 -26.80 -2.54 -0.88
C MET A 206 -27.64 -2.06 0.28
N ARG A 207 -27.58 -0.76 0.60
CA ARG A 207 -28.31 -0.20 1.74
C ARG A 207 -29.83 -0.26 1.54
N SER A 208 -30.33 -0.03 0.33
CA SER A 208 -31.75 -0.21 -0.04
C SER A 208 -32.32 -1.60 0.30
N GLN A 209 -31.53 -2.67 0.11
CA GLN A 209 -31.96 -4.05 0.33
C GLN A 209 -32.00 -4.45 1.81
N GLY A 210 -31.30 -3.71 2.66
CA GLY A 210 -31.18 -4.02 4.08
C GLY A 210 -30.46 -5.34 4.41
N VAL A 211 -30.26 -5.57 5.70
CA VAL A 211 -29.55 -6.76 6.21
C VAL A 211 -30.50 -7.94 6.45
N HIS A 212 -31.80 -7.70 6.54
CA HIS A 212 -32.82 -8.68 6.91
C HIS A 212 -32.90 -9.90 5.98
N GLN A 213 -32.54 -9.73 4.70
CA GLN A 213 -32.45 -10.84 3.76
C GLN A 213 -31.49 -11.96 4.23
N TYR A 214 -30.50 -11.64 5.08
CA TYR A 214 -29.55 -12.59 5.67
C TYR A 214 -29.96 -13.12 7.03
N ALA A 215 -31.23 -12.97 7.44
CA ALA A 215 -31.71 -13.36 8.77
C ALA A 215 -31.41 -14.82 9.12
N GLU A 216 -31.50 -15.72 8.15
CA GLU A 216 -31.22 -17.15 8.34
C GLU A 216 -29.74 -17.42 8.70
N LEU A 217 -28.81 -16.54 8.30
CA LEU A 217 -27.38 -16.66 8.64
C LEU A 217 -27.05 -16.20 10.07
N PHE A 218 -27.89 -15.37 10.70
CA PHE A 218 -27.66 -14.93 12.09
C PHE A 218 -27.78 -16.06 13.11
N SER A 219 -28.44 -17.15 12.74
CA SER A 219 -28.56 -18.34 13.60
C SER A 219 -27.27 -19.16 13.67
N ILE A 220 -26.28 -18.85 12.85
CA ILE A 220 -25.01 -19.57 12.76
C ILE A 220 -24.00 -18.93 13.71
N PRO A 221 -23.21 -19.70 14.49
CA PRO A 221 -22.23 -19.17 15.44
C PRO A 221 -20.94 -18.68 14.73
N ILE A 222 -21.06 -17.75 13.78
CA ILE A 222 -19.96 -17.14 13.03
C ILE A 222 -20.03 -15.62 13.16
N THR A 223 -18.87 -14.95 13.27
CA THR A 223 -18.82 -13.48 13.32
C THR A 223 -19.03 -12.89 11.91
N LEU A 224 -20.22 -12.32 11.67
CA LEU A 224 -20.58 -11.68 10.39
C LEU A 224 -20.24 -10.18 10.41
N ILE A 225 -19.53 -9.71 9.39
CA ILE A 225 -19.22 -8.28 9.22
C ILE A 225 -19.98 -7.74 8.01
N PHE A 226 -20.86 -6.77 8.23
CA PHE A 226 -21.66 -6.17 7.17
C PHE A 226 -20.98 -4.92 6.62
N ILE A 227 -20.87 -4.85 5.30
CA ILE A 227 -20.30 -3.71 4.57
C ILE A 227 -21.37 -3.20 3.61
N GLU A 228 -21.90 -2.03 3.94
CA GLU A 228 -22.91 -1.36 3.13
C GLU A 228 -22.29 -0.64 1.92
N VAL A 229 -22.96 -0.73 0.79
CA VAL A 229 -22.84 0.18 -0.35
C VAL A 229 -23.98 1.18 -0.26
N ASP A 230 -23.66 2.46 -0.10
CA ASP A 230 -24.65 3.52 0.14
C ASP A 230 -25.22 4.04 -1.18
N ASP A 231 -26.43 3.58 -1.51
CA ASP A 231 -27.21 3.92 -2.70
C ASP A 231 -28.33 4.94 -2.44
N THR A 232 -28.51 5.36 -1.18
CA THR A 232 -29.59 6.25 -0.74
C THR A 232 -29.24 7.74 -0.71
N LYS A 233 -28.03 8.12 -1.17
CA LYS A 233 -27.61 9.52 -1.21
C LYS A 233 -28.28 10.26 -2.37
N GLU A 234 -28.69 11.51 -2.15
CA GLU A 234 -29.30 12.36 -3.19
C GLU A 234 -28.41 12.51 -4.45
N ASP A 235 -27.08 12.43 -4.31
CA ASP A 235 -26.11 12.48 -5.42
C ASP A 235 -25.76 11.10 -6.03
N PHE A 236 -26.50 10.03 -5.69
CA PHE A 236 -26.19 8.68 -6.16
C PHE A 236 -26.44 8.56 -7.66
N ASN A 237 -25.37 8.42 -8.44
CA ASN A 237 -25.45 8.03 -9.83
C ASN A 237 -25.18 6.51 -9.95
N PRO A 238 -26.12 5.70 -10.46
CA PRO A 238 -25.97 4.23 -10.57
C PRO A 238 -24.82 3.78 -11.48
N SER A 239 -24.33 4.66 -12.35
CA SER A 239 -23.13 4.42 -13.17
C SER A 239 -21.81 4.79 -12.48
N SER A 240 -21.86 5.43 -11.31
CA SER A 240 -20.67 5.88 -10.58
C SER A 240 -19.99 4.74 -9.82
N ILE A 241 -18.66 4.71 -9.86
CA ILE A 241 -17.86 3.68 -9.18
C ILE A 241 -17.55 4.03 -7.71
N GLN A 242 -17.78 5.27 -7.29
CA GLN A 242 -17.33 5.81 -6.01
C GLN A 242 -17.91 5.07 -4.78
N PRO A 243 -19.23 4.77 -4.71
CA PRO A 243 -19.80 4.05 -3.57
C PRO A 243 -19.16 2.67 -3.35
N TYR A 244 -18.82 1.99 -4.45
CA TYR A 244 -18.16 0.69 -4.43
C TYR A 244 -16.69 0.78 -4.00
N LEU A 245 -16.01 1.86 -4.40
CA LEU A 245 -14.64 2.14 -3.97
C LEU A 245 -14.58 2.39 -2.46
N ASP A 246 -15.54 3.13 -1.91
CA ASP A 246 -15.65 3.38 -0.47
C ASP A 246 -15.93 2.09 0.31
N ALA A 247 -16.85 1.24 -0.17
CA ALA A 247 -17.12 -0.07 0.40
C ALA A 247 -15.87 -0.98 0.36
N GLY A 248 -15.15 -0.99 -0.77
CA GLY A 248 -13.88 -1.70 -0.92
C GLY A 248 -12.79 -1.21 0.05
N LEU A 249 -12.71 0.10 0.28
CA LEU A 249 -11.80 0.69 1.27
C LEU A 249 -12.18 0.30 2.71
N LYS A 250 -13.47 0.27 3.06
CA LYS A 250 -13.95 -0.25 4.35
C LYS A 250 -13.54 -1.71 4.54
N LEU A 251 -13.75 -2.55 3.51
CA LEU A 251 -13.35 -3.96 3.52
C LEU A 251 -11.83 -4.11 3.70
N ARG A 252 -11.02 -3.30 3.01
CA ARG A 252 -9.56 -3.31 3.11
C ARG A 252 -9.05 -2.84 4.49
N LYS A 253 -9.69 -1.85 5.12
CA LYS A 253 -9.31 -1.34 6.46
C LYS A 253 -9.46 -2.37 7.56
N LEU A 254 -10.36 -3.35 7.42
CA LEU A 254 -10.48 -4.46 8.37
C LEU A 254 -9.19 -5.30 8.47
N CYS A 255 -8.25 -5.11 7.54
CA CYS A 255 -7.02 -5.86 7.39
C CYS A 255 -5.75 -5.02 7.71
N THR A 256 -5.89 -3.76 8.19
CA THR A 256 -4.75 -2.86 8.45
C THR A 256 -4.28 -2.77 9.92
N GLN A 257 -4.92 -3.44 10.87
CA GLN A 257 -4.41 -3.62 12.23
C GLN A 257 -3.64 -4.95 12.32
N ASP A 258 -2.59 -5.01 13.16
CA ASP A 258 -1.50 -6.01 13.26
C ASP A 258 -1.85 -7.52 13.27
N ASN A 259 -3.13 -7.90 13.12
CA ASN A 259 -3.64 -9.26 13.07
C ASN A 259 -4.46 -9.54 11.80
N CYS A 260 -3.96 -9.22 10.61
CA CYS A 260 -4.59 -9.75 9.39
C CYS A 260 -4.20 -11.23 9.19
N GLU A 261 -4.83 -12.14 9.96
CA GLU A 261 -4.81 -13.56 9.63
C GLU A 261 -5.32 -13.75 8.19
N ARG A 262 -4.83 -14.78 7.49
CA ARG A 262 -5.28 -15.20 6.13
C ARG A 262 -6.81 -15.40 5.98
N LYS A 263 -7.60 -15.21 7.03
CA LYS A 263 -9.05 -15.42 7.11
C LYS A 263 -9.88 -14.15 6.85
N LEU A 264 -9.30 -12.96 6.93
CA LEU A 264 -10.03 -11.68 6.83
C LEU A 264 -10.41 -11.24 5.41
N ASN A 265 -9.82 -11.86 4.38
CA ASN A 265 -10.02 -11.48 2.97
C ASN A 265 -11.12 -12.30 2.28
N ARG A 266 -12.12 -12.73 3.05
CA ARG A 266 -13.24 -13.56 2.58
C ARG A 266 -14.51 -12.73 2.60
N ALA A 267 -15.18 -12.61 1.46
CA ALA A 267 -16.39 -11.81 1.36
C ALA A 267 -17.46 -12.49 0.51
N VAL A 268 -18.71 -12.46 0.99
CA VAL A 268 -19.90 -12.78 0.21
C VAL A 268 -20.39 -11.48 -0.43
N LEU A 269 -20.45 -11.45 -1.77
CA LEU A 269 -21.01 -10.33 -2.52
C LEU A 269 -22.50 -10.57 -2.73
N GLY A 270 -23.28 -9.97 -1.84
CA GLY A 270 -24.74 -9.95 -1.83
C GLY A 270 -25.32 -8.80 -2.63
N LEU A 271 -24.72 -8.47 -3.77
CA LEU A 271 -25.11 -7.37 -4.64
C LEU A 271 -25.80 -7.93 -5.89
N PRO A 272 -26.71 -7.18 -6.54
CA PRO A 272 -27.20 -7.56 -7.87
C PRO A 272 -26.06 -7.60 -8.90
N HIS A 273 -26.35 -8.13 -10.09
CA HIS A 273 -25.29 -8.48 -11.05
C HIS A 273 -24.43 -7.27 -11.45
N GLN A 274 -25.08 -6.16 -11.81
CA GLN A 274 -24.41 -4.96 -12.30
C GLN A 274 -23.49 -4.34 -11.24
N GLU A 275 -23.98 -4.28 -10.01
CA GLU A 275 -23.32 -3.74 -8.83
C GLU A 275 -22.19 -4.65 -8.36
N THR A 276 -22.36 -5.97 -8.49
CA THR A 276 -21.28 -6.94 -8.26
C THR A 276 -20.11 -6.67 -9.21
N MET A 277 -20.39 -6.40 -10.49
CA MET A 277 -19.35 -6.08 -11.48
C MET A 277 -18.68 -4.73 -11.20
N LEU A 278 -19.45 -3.71 -10.80
CA LEU A 278 -18.90 -2.41 -10.38
C LEU A 278 -18.01 -2.55 -9.14
N PHE A 279 -18.42 -3.36 -8.17
CA PHE A 279 -17.61 -3.68 -6.99
C PHE A 279 -16.33 -4.43 -7.36
N LEU A 280 -16.39 -5.44 -8.23
CA LEU A 280 -15.20 -6.16 -8.68
C LEU A 280 -14.22 -5.25 -9.45
N ARG A 281 -14.73 -4.29 -10.24
CA ARG A 281 -13.90 -3.26 -10.88
C ARG A 281 -13.24 -2.35 -9.85
N ALA A 282 -13.99 -1.89 -8.83
CA ALA A 282 -13.44 -1.09 -7.74
C ALA A 282 -12.38 -1.87 -6.94
N ALA A 283 -12.64 -3.14 -6.64
CA ALA A 283 -11.71 -4.04 -5.97
C ALA A 283 -10.43 -4.25 -6.80
N LEU A 284 -10.53 -4.31 -8.13
CA LEU A 284 -9.38 -4.37 -9.02
C LEU A 284 -8.53 -3.09 -8.91
N MET A 285 -9.15 -1.90 -8.96
CA MET A 285 -8.46 -0.62 -8.77
C MET A 285 -7.78 -0.50 -7.41
N LEU A 286 -8.37 -1.09 -6.36
CA LEU A 286 -7.83 -1.11 -5.00
C LEU A 286 -6.76 -2.19 -4.75
N GLY A 287 -6.46 -3.05 -5.75
CA GLY A 287 -5.49 -4.15 -5.62
C GLY A 287 -5.99 -5.34 -4.80
N MET A 288 -7.31 -5.49 -4.65
CA MET A 288 -7.99 -6.52 -3.87
C MET A 288 -8.40 -7.76 -4.69
N ILE A 289 -7.98 -7.81 -5.96
CA ILE A 289 -8.11 -8.97 -6.85
C ILE A 289 -6.75 -9.65 -6.90
N ASN A 290 -6.50 -10.57 -5.96
CA ASN A 290 -5.28 -11.37 -5.90
C ASN A 290 -5.53 -12.69 -5.18
N ILE A 291 -4.51 -13.55 -5.09
CA ILE A 291 -4.59 -14.89 -4.48
C ILE A 291 -5.03 -14.93 -3.01
N ASN A 292 -4.91 -13.82 -2.29
CA ASN A 292 -5.29 -13.75 -0.88
C ASN A 292 -6.77 -13.47 -0.67
N TYR A 293 -7.51 -13.02 -1.70
CA TYR A 293 -8.93 -12.72 -1.60
C TYR A 293 -9.79 -13.84 -2.16
N TRP A 294 -10.89 -14.11 -1.44
CA TRP A 294 -11.89 -15.08 -1.84
C TRP A 294 -13.27 -14.45 -1.80
N TYR A 295 -13.89 -14.32 -2.98
CA TYR A 295 -15.25 -13.78 -3.12
C TYR A 295 -16.24 -14.88 -3.49
N PHE A 296 -17.35 -14.94 -2.75
CA PHE A 296 -18.51 -15.74 -3.10
C PHE A 296 -19.55 -14.83 -3.76
N LEU A 297 -19.86 -15.09 -5.02
CA LEU A 297 -20.74 -14.27 -5.86
C LEU A 297 -22.15 -14.88 -5.83
N THR A 298 -23.12 -14.13 -5.33
CA THR A 298 -24.52 -14.62 -5.21
C THR A 298 -25.31 -14.43 -6.52
N SER A 299 -25.09 -13.32 -7.23
CA SER A 299 -25.85 -12.92 -8.40
C SER A 299 -25.26 -13.37 -9.73
N ILE A 300 -23.94 -13.55 -9.85
CA ILE A 300 -23.28 -13.89 -11.12
C ILE A 300 -23.65 -15.30 -11.61
N ASP A 301 -24.07 -15.38 -12.87
CA ASP A 301 -24.64 -16.59 -13.48
C ASP A 301 -23.59 -17.52 -14.08
N ASP A 302 -22.49 -17.00 -14.59
CA ASP A 302 -21.41 -17.83 -15.10
C ASP A 302 -20.06 -17.14 -14.94
N LEU A 303 -19.08 -17.87 -14.42
CA LEU A 303 -17.70 -17.41 -14.34
C LEU A 303 -17.01 -17.42 -15.72
N SER A 304 -17.62 -18.07 -16.71
CA SER A 304 -17.15 -18.09 -18.10
C SER A 304 -17.57 -16.85 -18.91
N ASP A 305 -18.29 -15.89 -18.32
CA ASP A 305 -18.70 -14.66 -19.00
C ASP A 305 -17.48 -13.80 -19.41
N SER A 306 -17.59 -13.09 -20.53
CA SER A 306 -16.53 -12.22 -21.06
C SER A 306 -16.26 -11.04 -20.13
N HIS A 307 -17.27 -10.59 -19.41
CA HIS A 307 -17.13 -9.50 -18.44
C HIS A 307 -16.18 -9.82 -17.27
N ILE A 308 -15.90 -11.11 -17.02
CA ILE A 308 -14.98 -11.59 -15.97
C ILE A 308 -13.53 -11.71 -16.49
N ASP A 309 -13.30 -11.63 -17.81
CA ASP A 309 -11.97 -11.74 -18.43
C ASP A 309 -10.89 -10.85 -17.78
N PRO A 310 -11.16 -9.59 -17.37
CA PRO A 310 -10.17 -8.75 -16.69
C PRO A 310 -9.67 -9.32 -15.34
N LEU A 311 -10.44 -10.23 -14.72
CA LEU A 311 -10.16 -10.81 -13.41
C LEU A 311 -9.45 -12.18 -13.51
N ARG A 312 -9.52 -12.84 -14.66
CA ARG A 312 -9.10 -14.25 -14.87
C ARG A 312 -7.63 -14.53 -14.59
N HIS A 313 -6.76 -13.56 -14.84
CA HIS A 313 -5.31 -13.73 -14.76
C HIS A 313 -4.71 -13.25 -13.43
N ASN A 314 -5.54 -12.77 -12.50
CA ASN A 314 -5.09 -12.23 -11.23
C ASN A 314 -5.06 -13.27 -10.10
N MET A 315 -5.34 -14.54 -10.41
CA MET A 315 -5.36 -15.66 -9.46
C MET A 315 -6.28 -15.43 -8.24
N VAL A 316 -7.31 -14.60 -8.37
CA VAL A 316 -8.32 -14.41 -7.33
C VAL A 316 -9.23 -15.63 -7.24
N ARG A 317 -9.63 -16.04 -6.03
CA ARG A 317 -10.59 -17.14 -5.87
C ARG A 317 -12.02 -16.57 -5.95
N LEU A 318 -12.69 -16.85 -7.06
CA LEU A 318 -14.10 -16.50 -7.26
C LEU A 318 -14.94 -17.77 -7.26
N THR A 319 -15.98 -17.80 -6.44
CA THR A 319 -16.92 -18.93 -6.38
C THR A 319 -18.33 -18.42 -6.67
N THR A 320 -19.09 -19.15 -7.49
CA THR A 320 -20.51 -18.90 -7.72
C THR A 320 -21.32 -20.19 -7.65
N THR A 321 -22.64 -20.06 -7.54
CA THR A 321 -23.59 -21.16 -7.50
C THR A 321 -24.70 -20.99 -8.52
N ASN A 322 -24.99 -22.05 -9.27
CA ASN A 322 -26.01 -22.07 -10.31
C ASN A 322 -27.02 -23.18 -10.09
N GLN A 323 -28.30 -22.94 -10.40
CA GLN A 323 -29.36 -23.96 -10.27
C GLN A 323 -29.41 -24.95 -11.45
N PHE A 324 -28.70 -24.66 -12.54
CA PHE A 324 -28.79 -25.40 -13.79
C PHE A 324 -27.40 -25.73 -14.34
N ASN A 325 -27.32 -26.79 -15.15
CA ASN A 325 -26.09 -27.16 -15.83
C ASN A 325 -26.05 -26.56 -17.25
N ARG A 326 -25.14 -25.61 -17.50
CA ARG A 326 -24.99 -24.94 -18.81
C ARG A 326 -24.71 -25.92 -19.95
N SER A 327 -23.94 -26.98 -19.71
CA SER A 327 -23.61 -27.94 -20.78
C SER A 327 -24.87 -28.58 -21.36
N LEU A 328 -25.90 -28.76 -20.52
CA LEU A 328 -27.17 -29.38 -20.89
C LEU A 328 -28.05 -28.43 -21.73
N LEU A 329 -27.96 -27.12 -21.48
CA LEU A 329 -28.66 -26.09 -22.26
C LEU A 329 -28.05 -25.87 -23.64
N SER A 330 -26.72 -26.02 -23.77
CA SER A 330 -26.03 -25.89 -25.07
C SER A 330 -26.23 -27.09 -25.99
N THR A 331 -26.50 -28.28 -25.45
CA THR A 331 -26.61 -29.51 -26.23
C THR A 331 -27.98 -29.72 -26.87
N ASP A 332 -29.03 -29.15 -26.29
CA ASP A 332 -30.40 -29.35 -26.77
C ASP A 332 -30.87 -28.11 -27.56
N SER A 333 -31.15 -28.33 -28.85
CA SER A 333 -31.47 -27.28 -29.81
C SER A 333 -32.72 -26.47 -29.43
N LYS A 334 -33.67 -27.06 -28.70
CA LYS A 334 -34.90 -26.40 -28.26
C LYS A 334 -34.61 -25.33 -27.22
N TYR A 335 -33.82 -25.66 -26.20
CA TYR A 335 -33.46 -24.73 -25.14
C TYR A 335 -32.50 -23.66 -25.65
N PHE A 336 -31.57 -24.01 -26.53
CA PHE A 336 -30.65 -23.04 -27.13
C PHE A 336 -31.38 -21.91 -27.88
N GLN A 337 -32.42 -22.25 -28.67
CA GLN A 337 -33.25 -21.25 -29.37
C GLN A 337 -34.12 -20.42 -28.42
N ALA A 338 -34.68 -21.02 -27.38
CA ALA A 338 -35.47 -20.30 -26.38
C ALA A 338 -34.61 -19.29 -25.61
N ILE A 339 -33.39 -19.68 -25.24
CA ILE A 339 -32.44 -18.81 -24.53
C ILE A 339 -32.01 -17.64 -25.42
N SER A 340 -31.64 -17.89 -26.69
CA SER A 340 -31.20 -16.82 -27.58
C SER A 340 -32.31 -15.82 -27.86
N THR A 341 -33.55 -16.30 -27.99
CA THR A 341 -34.74 -15.44 -28.14
C THR A 341 -34.98 -14.61 -26.88
N PHE A 342 -34.91 -15.23 -25.70
CA PHE A 342 -35.09 -14.53 -24.43
C PHE A 342 -34.00 -13.49 -24.18
N GLN A 343 -32.74 -13.82 -24.45
CA GLN A 343 -31.61 -12.87 -24.38
C GLN A 343 -31.81 -11.69 -25.32
N HIS A 344 -32.32 -11.95 -26.55
CA HIS A 344 -32.60 -10.88 -27.50
C HIS A 344 -33.69 -9.92 -26.98
N ILE A 345 -34.81 -10.46 -26.49
CA ILE A 345 -35.90 -9.67 -25.90
C ILE A 345 -35.39 -8.87 -24.71
N PHE A 346 -34.67 -9.53 -23.79
CA PHE A 346 -34.12 -8.90 -22.60
C PHE A 346 -33.17 -7.74 -22.94
N SER A 347 -32.25 -7.94 -23.90
CA SER A 347 -31.32 -6.90 -24.35
C SER A 347 -32.01 -5.71 -25.01
N LYS A 348 -33.18 -5.92 -25.63
CA LYS A 348 -33.97 -4.87 -26.27
C LYS A 348 -34.71 -4.02 -25.24
N GLU A 349 -35.27 -4.66 -24.21
CA GLU A 349 -36.00 -3.98 -23.14
C GLU A 349 -35.05 -3.34 -22.12
N ASN A 350 -33.87 -3.92 -21.90
CA ASN A 350 -32.87 -3.43 -20.95
C ASN A 350 -31.53 -3.19 -21.65
N PRO A 351 -31.40 -2.11 -22.45
CA PRO A 351 -30.17 -1.83 -23.21
C PRO A 351 -28.95 -1.55 -22.32
N GLU A 352 -29.16 -1.16 -21.06
CA GLU A 352 -28.09 -0.89 -20.09
C GLU A 352 -27.62 -2.15 -19.33
N ALA A 353 -28.35 -3.26 -19.43
CA ALA A 353 -28.03 -4.48 -18.68
C ALA A 353 -26.78 -5.15 -19.24
N MET A 354 -25.69 -5.14 -18.46
CA MET A 354 -24.39 -5.70 -18.84
C MET A 354 -24.26 -7.21 -18.53
N TYR A 355 -25.38 -7.96 -18.52
CA TYR A 355 -25.41 -9.35 -18.05
C TYR A 355 -26.31 -10.28 -18.85
N SER A 356 -26.00 -11.57 -18.76
CA SER A 356 -26.85 -12.62 -19.33
C SER A 356 -27.93 -13.04 -18.33
N PRO A 357 -29.24 -12.96 -18.67
CA PRO A 357 -30.34 -13.25 -17.75
C PRO A 357 -30.66 -14.75 -17.68
N LEU A 358 -29.64 -15.60 -17.49
CA LEU A 358 -29.79 -17.05 -17.59
C LEU A 358 -30.50 -17.65 -16.38
N LYS A 359 -30.20 -17.19 -15.16
CA LYS A 359 -30.95 -17.61 -13.96
C LYS A 359 -32.42 -17.21 -14.06
N ASP A 360 -32.70 -15.99 -14.49
CA ASP A 360 -34.07 -15.48 -14.65
C ASP A 360 -34.84 -16.32 -15.66
N PHE A 361 -34.23 -16.62 -16.82
CA PHE A 361 -34.80 -17.52 -17.81
C PHE A 361 -35.17 -18.89 -17.23
N VAL A 362 -34.27 -19.51 -16.45
CA VAL A 362 -34.50 -20.84 -15.88
C VAL A 362 -35.67 -20.84 -14.90
N VAL A 363 -35.77 -19.82 -14.04
CA VAL A 363 -36.86 -19.71 -13.07
C VAL A 363 -38.20 -19.41 -13.76
N ILE A 364 -38.21 -18.52 -14.76
CA ILE A 364 -39.41 -18.21 -15.56
C ILE A 364 -39.87 -19.43 -16.35
N HIS A 365 -38.94 -20.14 -16.99
CA HIS A 365 -39.23 -21.37 -17.72
C HIS A 365 -39.88 -22.41 -16.80
N ASP A 366 -39.32 -22.59 -15.61
CA ASP A 366 -39.83 -23.54 -14.63
C ASP A 366 -41.20 -23.11 -14.07
N ALA A 367 -41.45 -21.81 -13.94
CA ALA A 367 -42.77 -21.27 -13.58
C ALA A 367 -43.81 -21.60 -14.65
N ILE A 368 -43.49 -21.33 -15.92
CA ILE A 368 -44.37 -21.64 -17.06
C ILE A 368 -44.64 -23.15 -17.14
N LEU A 369 -43.59 -23.97 -17.00
CA LEU A 369 -43.70 -25.43 -17.02
C LEU A 369 -44.59 -25.95 -15.88
N TRP A 370 -44.48 -25.35 -14.70
CA TRP A 370 -45.32 -25.69 -13.57
C TRP A 370 -46.78 -25.31 -13.84
N MET A 371 -47.06 -24.08 -14.29
CA MET A 371 -48.40 -23.62 -14.65
C MET A 371 -49.08 -24.51 -15.69
N MET A 372 -48.36 -24.89 -16.75
CA MET A 372 -48.90 -25.75 -17.81
C MET A 372 -49.32 -27.15 -17.32
N LYS A 373 -48.75 -27.61 -16.21
CA LYS A 373 -49.00 -28.96 -15.67
C LYS A 373 -49.99 -28.97 -14.51
N THR A 374 -50.33 -27.82 -13.95
CA THR A 374 -51.24 -27.69 -12.80
C THR A 374 -52.62 -27.24 -13.28
N ASN A 375 -53.63 -28.11 -13.18
CA ASN A 375 -55.04 -27.72 -13.36
C ASN A 375 -55.70 -27.41 -12.01
N GLU A 376 -56.23 -26.18 -11.89
CA GLU A 376 -57.21 -25.57 -10.97
C GLU A 376 -57.21 -25.89 -9.44
N ASN A 377 -56.73 -27.04 -8.97
CA ASN A 377 -56.55 -27.35 -7.56
C ASN A 377 -55.06 -27.34 -7.20
N LEU A 378 -54.61 -26.17 -6.73
CA LEU A 378 -53.26 -25.82 -6.22
C LEU A 378 -52.71 -26.74 -5.10
N THR A 379 -53.44 -27.77 -4.67
CA THR A 379 -53.14 -28.51 -3.44
C THR A 379 -52.36 -29.79 -3.63
N VAL A 380 -52.32 -30.41 -4.83
CA VAL A 380 -51.53 -31.64 -5.04
C VAL A 380 -51.07 -31.75 -6.50
N VAL A 381 -49.85 -31.31 -6.83
CA VAL A 381 -49.22 -31.71 -8.10
C VAL A 381 -47.87 -32.37 -7.87
N THR A 382 -47.82 -33.59 -8.40
CA THR A 382 -46.75 -34.58 -8.48
C THR A 382 -45.55 -34.11 -9.30
N ASN A 383 -44.35 -34.17 -8.71
CA ASN A 383 -43.03 -34.22 -9.34
C ASN A 383 -42.92 -33.60 -10.76
N VAL A 384 -42.94 -32.28 -10.87
CA VAL A 384 -42.55 -31.58 -12.10
C VAL A 384 -41.04 -31.41 -12.11
N LYS A 385 -40.36 -31.92 -13.15
CA LYS A 385 -38.92 -31.73 -13.34
C LYS A 385 -38.67 -30.60 -14.33
N GLY A 386 -38.14 -29.48 -13.83
CA GLY A 386 -37.71 -28.33 -14.61
C GLY A 386 -36.21 -28.30 -14.87
N LEU A 387 -35.73 -27.19 -15.41
CA LEU A 387 -34.32 -26.91 -15.69
C LEU A 387 -33.51 -26.73 -14.39
N SER A 388 -34.13 -26.20 -13.33
CA SER A 388 -33.54 -26.07 -12.00
C SER A 388 -33.64 -27.34 -11.13
N GLY A 389 -34.15 -28.45 -11.70
CA GLY A 389 -34.35 -29.72 -11.00
C GLY A 389 -35.82 -30.00 -10.67
N PRO A 390 -36.10 -30.87 -9.68
CA PRO A 390 -37.47 -31.12 -9.27
C PRO A 390 -38.10 -29.87 -8.61
N ILE A 391 -39.38 -29.66 -8.87
CA ILE A 391 -40.18 -28.53 -8.40
C ILE A 391 -41.27 -29.07 -7.48
N ARG A 392 -41.17 -28.73 -6.19
CA ARG A 392 -42.14 -29.08 -5.14
C ARG A 392 -42.30 -27.91 -4.18
N PHE A 393 -43.52 -27.66 -3.74
CA PHE A 393 -43.87 -26.59 -2.81
C PHE A 393 -44.32 -27.16 -1.47
N ASN A 394 -44.12 -26.39 -0.40
CA ASN A 394 -44.70 -26.67 0.92
C ASN A 394 -46.14 -26.12 1.00
N ASN A 395 -46.81 -26.33 2.14
CA ASN A 395 -48.16 -25.80 2.40
C ASN A 395 -48.23 -24.26 2.46
N HIS A 396 -47.09 -23.58 2.42
CA HIS A 396 -46.97 -22.12 2.39
C HIS A 396 -46.52 -21.60 1.01
N PHE A 397 -46.64 -22.43 -0.05
CA PHE A 397 -46.27 -22.09 -1.43
C PHE A 397 -44.79 -21.71 -1.65
N GLN A 398 -43.90 -22.16 -0.77
CA GLN A 398 -42.45 -22.00 -0.90
C GLN A 398 -41.82 -23.27 -1.46
N ARG A 399 -40.85 -23.11 -2.35
CA ARG A 399 -40.15 -24.23 -2.98
C ARG A 399 -39.24 -24.98 -2.00
N LEU A 400 -39.44 -26.30 -1.89
CA LEU A 400 -38.66 -27.21 -1.03
C LEU A 400 -37.43 -27.80 -1.72
N ASP A 401 -37.58 -28.20 -2.98
CA ASP A 401 -36.52 -28.88 -3.72
C ASP A 401 -35.61 -27.91 -4.45
N ALA A 402 -34.30 -28.07 -4.24
CA ALA A 402 -33.27 -27.31 -4.91
C ALA A 402 -32.02 -28.15 -5.18
N SER A 403 -31.40 -27.91 -6.33
CA SER A 403 -30.06 -28.37 -6.64
C SER A 403 -29.20 -27.20 -7.08
N PHE A 404 -28.04 -27.02 -6.44
CA PHE A 404 -27.10 -25.95 -6.74
C PHE A 404 -25.75 -26.53 -7.12
N LEU A 405 -25.29 -26.22 -8.33
CA LEU A 405 -23.96 -26.51 -8.83
C LEU A 405 -22.99 -25.43 -8.35
N VAL A 406 -21.87 -25.85 -7.78
CA VAL A 406 -20.80 -24.96 -7.32
C VAL A 406 -19.71 -24.91 -8.38
N SER A 407 -19.37 -23.69 -8.78
CA SER A 407 -18.33 -23.42 -9.77
C SER A 407 -17.30 -22.45 -9.19
N GLU A 408 -16.02 -22.72 -9.43
CA GLU A 408 -14.92 -21.86 -9.05
C GLU A 408 -14.12 -21.44 -10.27
N LEU A 409 -13.54 -20.24 -10.22
CA LEU A 409 -12.57 -19.80 -11.21
C LEU A 409 -11.22 -20.51 -10.94
N SER A 410 -10.68 -21.15 -11.97
CA SER A 410 -9.37 -21.81 -11.93
C SER A 410 -8.23 -20.82 -11.82
N VAL A 411 -7.07 -21.29 -11.36
CA VAL A 411 -5.79 -20.57 -11.44
C VAL A 411 -5.45 -20.17 -12.88
N ASN A 412 -5.88 -20.94 -13.88
CA ASN A 412 -5.66 -20.65 -15.30
C ASN A 412 -6.75 -19.76 -15.91
N GLY A 413 -7.69 -19.27 -15.11
CA GLY A 413 -8.76 -18.37 -15.55
C GLY A 413 -9.96 -19.06 -16.20
N SER A 414 -10.05 -20.39 -16.20
CA SER A 414 -11.22 -21.14 -16.69
C SER A 414 -12.22 -21.42 -15.57
N ALA A 415 -13.52 -21.42 -15.87
CA ALA A 415 -14.55 -21.83 -14.91
C ALA A 415 -14.50 -23.36 -14.73
N ILE A 416 -14.27 -23.83 -13.51
CA ILE A 416 -14.24 -25.24 -13.14
C ILE A 416 -15.43 -25.55 -12.24
N TYR A 417 -16.17 -26.59 -12.59
CA TYR A 417 -17.21 -27.14 -11.74
C TYR A 417 -16.60 -27.99 -10.62
N THR A 418 -16.85 -27.60 -9.37
CA THR A 418 -16.22 -28.16 -8.15
C THR A 418 -17.15 -29.02 -7.31
N GLY A 419 -18.47 -28.88 -7.41
CA GLY A 419 -19.39 -29.75 -6.66
C GLY A 419 -20.88 -29.47 -6.86
N VAL A 420 -21.72 -30.22 -6.16
CA VAL A 420 -23.18 -30.03 -6.11
C VAL A 420 -23.68 -30.11 -4.70
N TRP A 421 -24.64 -29.26 -4.40
CA TRP A 421 -25.51 -29.40 -3.25
C TRP A 421 -26.93 -29.73 -3.70
N ARG A 422 -27.59 -30.67 -3.02
CA ARG A 422 -28.98 -31.08 -3.29
C ARG A 422 -29.79 -31.21 -2.01
N THR A 423 -31.07 -30.87 -2.09
CA THR A 423 -32.07 -31.26 -1.09
C THR A 423 -32.69 -32.60 -1.45
N ASN A 424 -32.75 -33.53 -0.51
CA ASN A 424 -33.57 -34.72 -0.61
C ASN A 424 -34.78 -34.56 0.31
N SER A 425 -35.87 -34.03 -0.24
CA SER A 425 -37.10 -33.75 0.51
C SER A 425 -37.86 -35.00 0.97
N GLU A 426 -37.59 -36.19 0.41
CA GLU A 426 -38.16 -37.44 0.94
C GLU A 426 -37.52 -37.86 2.27
N LYS A 427 -36.25 -37.50 2.49
CA LYS A 427 -35.50 -37.83 3.72
C LYS A 427 -35.26 -36.64 4.64
N LEU A 428 -35.74 -35.43 4.27
CA LEU A 428 -35.41 -34.17 4.95
C LEU A 428 -33.88 -33.99 5.13
N GLN A 429 -33.08 -34.50 4.20
CA GLN A 429 -31.62 -34.48 4.26
C GLN A 429 -31.04 -33.62 3.14
N THR A 430 -29.98 -32.87 3.45
CA THR A 430 -29.20 -32.10 2.47
C THR A 430 -27.89 -32.83 2.18
N GLU A 431 -27.51 -32.95 0.92
CA GLU A 431 -26.29 -33.61 0.51
C GLU A 431 -25.37 -32.63 -0.22
N LEU A 432 -24.13 -32.49 0.27
CA LEU A 432 -23.05 -31.75 -0.40
C LEU A 432 -22.03 -32.74 -0.94
N SER A 433 -21.84 -32.75 -2.25
CA SER A 433 -20.84 -33.57 -2.94
C SER A 433 -19.85 -32.66 -3.66
N MET A 434 -18.62 -32.59 -3.14
CA MET A 434 -17.51 -31.84 -3.74
C MET A 434 -16.56 -32.81 -4.45
N LYS A 435 -15.97 -32.37 -5.57
CA LYS A 435 -14.89 -33.09 -6.25
C LYS A 435 -13.65 -33.14 -5.36
N ASP A 436 -12.82 -34.15 -5.62
CA ASP A 436 -11.59 -34.40 -4.86
C ASP A 436 -10.63 -33.21 -4.91
N LYS A 437 -9.87 -32.99 -3.83
CA LYS A 437 -8.97 -31.82 -3.67
C LYS A 437 -7.77 -31.85 -4.62
N SER A 438 -7.51 -33.01 -5.20
CA SER A 438 -6.45 -33.33 -6.15
C SER A 438 -6.72 -32.86 -7.59
N VAL A 439 -7.89 -32.28 -7.88
CA VAL A 439 -8.19 -31.76 -9.23
C VAL A 439 -7.20 -30.65 -9.59
N GLU A 440 -6.39 -30.91 -10.61
CA GLU A 440 -5.39 -29.97 -11.14
C GLU A 440 -6.01 -28.62 -11.48
N ASN A 441 -5.24 -27.55 -11.27
CA ASN A 441 -5.63 -26.16 -11.53
C ASN A 441 -6.70 -25.57 -10.58
N THR A 442 -6.99 -26.22 -9.46
CA THR A 442 -7.78 -25.62 -8.36
C THR A 442 -6.90 -24.81 -7.41
N HIS A 443 -7.46 -23.80 -6.75
CA HIS A 443 -6.74 -23.06 -5.71
C HIS A 443 -6.32 -23.95 -4.53
N GLU A 444 -7.07 -25.04 -4.27
CA GLU A 444 -6.81 -25.97 -3.16
C GLU A 444 -5.65 -26.94 -3.48
N SER A 445 -5.56 -27.48 -4.70
CA SER A 445 -4.39 -28.27 -5.15
C SER A 445 -3.07 -27.48 -5.06
N ARG A 446 -3.07 -26.19 -5.45
CA ARG A 446 -1.91 -25.30 -5.32
C ARG A 446 -1.56 -25.00 -3.85
N LEU A 447 -2.54 -24.89 -2.96
CA LEU A 447 -2.30 -24.73 -1.52
C LEU A 447 -1.69 -25.98 -0.90
N GLU A 448 -2.03 -27.17 -1.39
CA GLU A 448 -1.42 -28.44 -0.97
C GLU A 448 0.01 -28.62 -1.52
N GLU A 449 0.27 -28.25 -2.79
CA GLU A 449 1.64 -28.12 -3.31
C GLU A 449 2.47 -27.10 -2.53
N SER A 450 1.86 -25.97 -2.15
CA SER A 450 2.51 -24.96 -1.31
C SER A 450 2.81 -25.48 0.10
N ARG A 451 1.93 -26.30 0.70
CA ARG A 451 2.10 -26.85 2.05
C ARG A 451 3.18 -27.93 2.11
N THR A 452 3.26 -28.80 1.11
CA THR A 452 4.34 -29.80 1.03
C THR A 452 5.71 -29.16 0.78
N GLN A 453 5.73 -27.95 0.21
CA GLN A 453 6.92 -27.14 -0.03
C GLN A 453 7.29 -26.17 1.11
N ARG A 454 6.59 -26.20 2.26
CA ARG A 454 6.84 -25.25 3.37
C ARG A 454 8.10 -25.51 4.17
N PHE A 455 8.71 -26.70 4.10
CA PHE A 455 9.96 -26.96 4.81
C PHE A 455 11.16 -26.60 3.94
N ILE A 456 11.72 -25.41 4.16
CA ILE A 456 13.00 -25.00 3.54
C ILE A 456 14.13 -25.49 4.43
N ARG A 457 15.10 -26.23 3.87
CA ARG A 457 16.34 -26.58 4.58
C ARG A 457 17.31 -25.42 4.52
N VAL A 458 17.64 -24.88 5.69
CA VAL A 458 18.51 -23.71 5.83
C VAL A 458 19.84 -24.16 6.41
N THR A 459 20.93 -23.90 5.68
CA THR A 459 22.30 -24.05 6.20
C THR A 459 22.87 -22.70 6.66
N SER A 460 23.64 -22.72 7.74
CA SER A 460 24.36 -21.54 8.24
C SER A 460 25.68 -21.91 8.92
N ILE A 461 26.56 -20.92 9.06
CA ILE A 461 27.81 -21.01 9.81
C ILE A 461 27.68 -20.50 11.26
N LEU A 462 26.54 -19.91 11.63
CA LEU A 462 26.29 -19.32 12.94
C LEU A 462 25.12 -20.02 13.64
N GLU A 463 25.24 -20.32 14.94
CA GLU A 463 24.27 -21.08 15.75
C GLU A 463 22.92 -20.37 16.05
N LYS A 464 22.55 -19.29 15.35
CA LYS A 464 21.33 -18.54 15.71
C LYS A 464 20.16 -18.80 14.75
N PRO A 465 18.95 -19.11 15.27
CA PRO A 465 17.76 -19.17 14.43
C PRO A 465 17.45 -17.77 13.89
N TYR A 466 17.28 -17.67 12.58
CA TYR A 466 16.83 -16.45 11.92
C TYR A 466 15.30 -16.40 12.02
N ASP A 467 14.72 -15.31 12.53
CA ASP A 467 13.27 -15.07 12.50
C ASP A 467 12.80 -14.93 11.04
N LEU A 468 12.46 -16.06 10.43
CA LEU A 468 11.90 -16.17 9.10
C LEU A 468 10.40 -16.45 9.23
N ASN A 469 9.57 -15.74 8.47
CA ASN A 469 8.11 -15.88 8.50
C ASN A 469 7.61 -17.20 7.84
N PHE A 470 8.44 -18.24 7.79
CA PHE A 470 8.14 -19.55 7.21
C PHE A 470 8.75 -20.67 8.07
N GLU A 471 8.21 -21.88 7.98
CA GLU A 471 8.75 -23.07 8.66
C GLU A 471 10.07 -23.49 7.98
N TYR A 472 11.13 -23.72 8.75
CA TYR A 472 12.43 -24.14 8.20
C TYR A 472 13.11 -25.17 9.09
N GLN A 473 13.92 -26.02 8.48
CA GLN A 473 14.82 -26.92 9.19
C GLN A 473 16.23 -26.32 9.14
N PHE A 474 16.78 -26.02 10.31
CA PHE A 474 18.10 -25.41 10.44
C PHE A 474 19.19 -26.46 10.62
N SER A 475 20.27 -26.36 9.84
CA SER A 475 21.49 -27.14 10.01
C SER A 475 22.72 -26.24 10.02
N ILE A 476 23.70 -26.60 10.84
CA ILE A 476 25.01 -25.94 10.85
C ILE A 476 25.89 -26.65 9.83
N VAL A 477 26.62 -25.88 9.01
CA VAL A 477 27.55 -26.41 8.02
C VAL A 477 28.61 -27.30 8.68
N ALA A 478 28.81 -28.51 8.15
CA ALA A 478 29.61 -29.54 8.83
C ALA A 478 31.11 -29.19 8.95
N ASP A 479 31.67 -28.51 7.94
CA ASP A 479 33.10 -28.18 7.88
C ASP A 479 33.44 -26.77 8.41
N GLY A 480 32.43 -26.00 8.83
CA GLY A 480 32.60 -24.63 9.34
C GLY A 480 33.11 -23.64 8.28
N GLN A 481 32.96 -23.90 6.98
CA GLN A 481 33.46 -23.02 5.92
C GLN A 481 32.34 -22.38 5.10
N TYR A 482 32.63 -21.19 4.54
CA TYR A 482 31.70 -20.50 3.66
C TYR A 482 31.49 -21.22 2.33
N GLY A 483 32.57 -21.82 1.81
CA GLY A 483 32.59 -22.54 0.55
C GLY A 483 33.54 -21.92 -0.46
N ASP A 484 34.50 -22.74 -0.89
CA ASP A 484 35.51 -22.46 -1.90
C ASP A 484 35.69 -23.70 -2.79
N GLU A 485 36.23 -23.50 -3.98
CA GLU A 485 36.49 -24.59 -4.91
C GLU A 485 37.74 -25.37 -4.48
N LYS A 486 37.60 -26.69 -4.33
CA LYS A 486 38.71 -27.57 -3.98
C LYS A 486 39.74 -27.60 -5.11
N LYS A 487 40.99 -27.34 -4.75
CA LYS A 487 42.14 -27.51 -5.64
C LYS A 487 42.66 -28.95 -5.56
N SER A 488 42.93 -29.54 -6.72
CA SER A 488 43.60 -30.83 -6.85
C SER A 488 45.07 -30.73 -6.43
N SER A 489 45.73 -31.86 -6.20
CA SER A 489 47.17 -31.95 -5.89
C SER A 489 48.07 -31.24 -6.91
N ASN A 490 47.56 -31.02 -8.13
CA ASN A 490 48.27 -30.33 -9.22
C ASN A 490 47.90 -28.83 -9.33
N ASN A 491 47.30 -28.23 -8.29
CA ASN A 491 46.78 -26.84 -8.29
C ASN A 491 45.70 -26.54 -9.36
N SER A 492 45.13 -27.57 -9.99
CA SER A 492 43.98 -27.44 -10.90
C SER A 492 42.66 -27.47 -10.14
N PHE A 493 41.70 -26.68 -10.58
CA PHE A 493 40.34 -26.63 -10.02
C PHE A 493 39.58 -27.93 -10.33
N THR A 494 38.95 -28.53 -9.31
CA THR A 494 38.29 -29.85 -9.43
C THR A 494 36.79 -29.76 -9.76
N GLY A 495 36.20 -28.56 -9.74
CA GLY A 495 34.75 -28.38 -9.82
C GLY A 495 33.99 -28.75 -8.54
N GLN A 496 34.66 -29.30 -7.52
CA GLN A 496 34.04 -29.66 -6.25
C GLN A 496 34.13 -28.51 -5.25
N TRP A 497 33.00 -28.18 -4.62
CA TRP A 497 32.89 -27.12 -3.62
C TRP A 497 32.75 -27.69 -2.21
N ASN A 498 33.28 -26.98 -1.22
CA ASN A 498 33.05 -27.28 0.20
C ASN A 498 32.14 -26.21 0.84
N GLY A 499 31.97 -26.26 2.18
CA GLY A 499 31.19 -25.30 2.93
C GLY A 499 29.71 -25.23 2.55
N MET A 500 29.08 -24.12 2.93
CA MET A 500 27.66 -23.86 2.65
C MET A 500 27.33 -23.88 1.14
N ILE A 501 28.26 -23.43 0.28
CA ILE A 501 28.09 -23.51 -1.17
C ILE A 501 28.06 -24.97 -1.65
N GLY A 502 28.93 -25.82 -1.09
CA GLY A 502 28.93 -27.26 -1.36
C GLY A 502 27.62 -27.94 -0.96
N GLU A 503 27.07 -27.62 0.21
CA GLU A 503 25.78 -28.17 0.69
C GLU A 503 24.59 -27.76 -0.19
N ILE A 504 24.59 -26.52 -0.72
CA ILE A 504 23.60 -26.07 -1.72
C ILE A 504 23.71 -26.88 -3.02
N LEU A 505 24.93 -27.07 -3.52
CA LEU A 505 25.18 -27.81 -4.77
C LEU A 505 24.86 -29.30 -4.62
N ALA A 506 25.10 -29.87 -3.44
CA ALA A 506 24.74 -31.24 -3.08
C ALA A 506 23.23 -31.43 -2.82
N LYS A 507 22.43 -30.34 -2.81
CA LYS A 507 21.01 -30.32 -2.44
C LYS A 507 20.71 -30.84 -1.03
N GLU A 508 21.69 -30.71 -0.14
CA GLU A 508 21.52 -30.98 1.29
C GLU A 508 20.81 -29.81 1.98
N ALA A 509 21.02 -28.59 1.47
CA ALA A 509 20.33 -27.37 1.87
C ALA A 509 19.71 -26.64 0.67
N ASP A 510 18.55 -26.00 0.89
CA ASP A 510 17.82 -25.24 -0.14
C ASP A 510 18.21 -23.76 -0.18
N VAL A 511 18.63 -23.21 0.97
CA VAL A 511 19.08 -21.82 1.12
C VAL A 511 20.22 -21.77 2.14
N ALA A 512 21.28 -21.02 1.86
CA ALA A 512 22.26 -20.65 2.87
C ALA A 512 21.98 -19.25 3.39
N VAL A 513 21.70 -19.16 4.70
CA VAL A 513 21.45 -17.90 5.41
C VAL A 513 22.64 -17.65 6.32
N ALA A 514 23.58 -16.82 5.87
CA ALA A 514 24.81 -16.50 6.59
C ALA A 514 25.39 -15.18 6.07
N PRO A 515 26.40 -14.60 6.73
CA PRO A 515 27.18 -13.48 6.18
C PRO A 515 28.04 -13.93 4.98
N ILE A 516 27.40 -14.37 3.89
CA ILE A 516 28.08 -14.85 2.68
C ILE A 516 28.29 -13.67 1.75
N THR A 517 29.56 -13.39 1.48
CA THR A 517 29.97 -12.37 0.50
C THR A 517 29.86 -12.93 -0.92
N ILE A 518 29.21 -12.15 -1.79
CA ILE A 518 29.08 -12.41 -3.23
C ILE A 518 30.46 -12.29 -3.89
N THR A 519 30.93 -13.36 -4.54
CA THR A 519 32.16 -13.38 -5.35
C THR A 519 31.86 -13.89 -6.75
N ALA A 520 32.71 -13.58 -7.73
CA ALA A 520 32.53 -14.01 -9.11
C ALA A 520 32.44 -15.54 -9.23
N SER A 521 33.35 -16.27 -8.58
CA SER A 521 33.37 -17.74 -8.58
C SER A 521 32.11 -18.37 -7.96
N ARG A 522 31.59 -17.78 -6.87
CA ARG A 522 30.34 -18.28 -6.26
C ARG A 522 29.12 -17.98 -7.13
N LEU A 523 29.08 -16.82 -7.79
CA LEU A 523 27.95 -16.40 -8.63
C LEU A 523 27.81 -17.25 -9.91
N GLU A 524 28.88 -17.90 -10.34
CA GLU A 524 28.85 -18.90 -11.43
C GLU A 524 28.09 -20.17 -11.04
N VAL A 525 28.20 -20.62 -9.79
CA VAL A 525 27.66 -21.92 -9.34
C VAL A 525 26.35 -21.82 -8.55
N VAL A 526 26.11 -20.70 -7.86
CA VAL A 526 24.88 -20.43 -7.10
C VAL A 526 24.28 -19.09 -7.47
N ASP A 527 23.02 -18.89 -7.13
CA ASP A 527 22.33 -17.61 -7.25
C ASP A 527 22.25 -16.90 -5.91
N PHE A 528 22.35 -15.57 -5.93
CA PHE A 528 22.26 -14.72 -4.75
C PHE A 528 21.00 -13.85 -4.80
N THR A 529 20.44 -13.55 -3.63
CA THR A 529 19.43 -12.48 -3.50
C THR A 529 20.07 -11.10 -3.61
N ASP A 530 19.26 -10.06 -3.55
CA ASP A 530 19.78 -8.71 -3.35
C ASP A 530 20.52 -8.62 -2.00
N PRO A 531 21.66 -7.91 -1.94
CA PRO A 531 22.47 -7.86 -0.74
C PRO A 531 21.71 -7.14 0.39
N PHE A 532 21.49 -7.82 1.50
CA PHE A 532 20.80 -7.24 2.66
C PHE A 532 21.72 -6.31 3.47
N LEU A 533 23.05 -6.50 3.39
CA LEU A 533 24.05 -5.67 4.06
C LEU A 533 25.24 -5.38 3.16
N GLN A 534 25.45 -4.11 2.80
CA GLN A 534 26.59 -3.67 2.01
C GLN A 534 27.82 -3.47 2.90
N LEU A 535 28.99 -3.89 2.41
CA LEU A 535 30.27 -3.90 3.13
C LEU A 535 31.45 -3.87 2.14
N GLY A 536 32.66 -3.77 2.68
CA GLY A 536 33.87 -4.00 1.91
C GLY A 536 35.06 -4.34 2.80
N ILE A 537 36.22 -4.54 2.19
CA ILE A 537 37.45 -4.94 2.88
C ILE A 537 38.06 -3.72 3.56
N SER A 538 38.45 -3.86 4.82
CA SER A 538 39.09 -2.82 5.60
C SER A 538 40.20 -3.41 6.49
N MET A 539 40.96 -2.53 7.13
CA MET A 539 42.19 -2.84 7.84
C MET A 539 42.01 -2.63 9.33
N LEU A 540 42.19 -3.70 10.12
CA LEU A 540 42.17 -3.67 11.57
C LEU A 540 43.58 -3.80 12.11
N MET A 541 43.98 -2.90 13.00
CA MET A 541 45.26 -3.00 13.70
C MET A 541 45.14 -2.52 15.14
N ARG A 542 46.14 -2.82 15.98
CA ARG A 542 46.25 -2.20 17.31
C ARG A 542 46.46 -0.69 17.21
N GLN A 543 45.84 0.05 18.12
CA GLN A 543 46.12 1.47 18.29
C GLN A 543 47.62 1.69 18.58
N PRO A 544 48.29 2.63 17.88
CA PRO A 544 49.67 2.96 18.16
C PRO A 544 49.79 3.52 19.58
N LYS A 545 50.81 3.07 20.33
CA LYS A 545 51.11 3.62 21.66
C LYS A 545 51.59 5.06 21.50
N GLU A 546 51.12 5.93 22.38
CA GLU A 546 51.47 7.36 22.39
C GLU A 546 53.00 7.54 22.48
N LYS A 547 53.54 8.46 21.68
CA LYS A 547 54.92 8.92 21.88
C LYS A 547 54.94 9.71 23.19
N THR A 548 55.72 9.25 24.16
CA THR A 548 55.96 9.96 25.42
C THR A 548 56.35 11.41 25.13
N SER A 549 55.67 12.37 25.77
CA SER A 549 55.96 13.79 25.60
C SER A 549 57.43 14.08 25.88
N SER A 550 58.14 14.64 24.92
CA SER A 550 59.50 15.12 25.14
C SER A 550 59.47 16.39 26.01
N PHE A 551 60.52 16.62 26.81
CA PHE A 551 60.65 17.80 27.68
C PHE A 551 60.46 19.15 26.93
N LEU A 552 60.76 19.18 25.63
CA LEU A 552 60.65 20.37 24.78
C LEU A 552 59.27 20.56 24.12
N SER A 553 58.25 19.82 24.56
CA SER A 553 56.88 19.93 24.02
C SER A 553 56.28 21.34 24.15
N PHE A 554 56.73 22.15 25.11
CA PHE A 554 56.30 23.54 25.29
C PHE A 554 56.71 24.48 24.13
N LEU A 555 57.66 24.08 23.28
CA LEU A 555 58.07 24.83 22.08
C LEU A 555 57.24 24.50 20.83
N TRP A 556 56.49 23.40 20.83
CA TRP A 556 55.66 22.95 19.71
C TRP A 556 54.54 23.90 19.25
N PRO A 557 53.96 24.80 20.08
CA PRO A 557 52.88 25.71 19.65
C PRO A 557 53.25 26.67 18.52
N LEU A 558 54.54 26.93 18.33
CA LEU A 558 55.07 27.74 17.25
C LEU A 558 56.11 26.94 16.47
N SER A 559 56.16 27.10 15.16
CA SER A 559 57.14 26.41 14.33
C SER A 559 58.56 26.90 14.64
N PRO A 560 59.59 26.06 14.45
CA PRO A 560 60.99 26.48 14.58
C PRO A 560 61.34 27.70 13.71
N THR A 561 60.67 27.84 12.56
CA THR A 561 60.83 29.01 11.68
C THR A 561 60.34 30.30 12.34
N VAL A 562 59.17 30.31 12.99
CA VAL A 562 58.65 31.49 13.70
C VAL A 562 59.54 31.87 14.88
N TRP A 563 60.06 30.88 15.61
CA TRP A 563 61.04 31.12 16.67
C TRP A 563 62.31 31.79 16.13
N SER A 564 62.83 31.31 15.01
CA SER A 564 64.03 31.88 14.39
C SER A 564 63.82 33.32 13.91
N TYR A 565 62.71 33.61 13.22
CA TYR A 565 62.39 34.97 12.78
C TYR A 565 62.16 35.93 13.95
N SER A 566 61.51 35.45 15.02
CA SER A 566 61.30 36.26 16.23
C SER A 566 62.63 36.63 16.89
N ALA A 567 63.57 35.67 16.99
CA ALA A 567 64.91 35.93 17.52
C ALA A 567 65.68 36.94 16.64
N ILE A 568 65.64 36.79 15.32
CA ILE A 568 66.29 37.74 14.39
C ILE A 568 65.67 39.14 14.52
N LEU A 569 64.33 39.23 14.63
CA LEU A 569 63.63 40.50 14.78
C LEU A 569 63.93 41.19 16.13
N THR A 570 64.11 40.43 17.22
CA THR A 570 64.57 40.99 18.51
C THR A 570 65.95 41.62 18.39
N LEU A 571 66.89 40.95 17.72
CA LEU A 571 68.25 41.45 17.51
C LEU A 571 68.26 42.68 16.60
N GLY A 572 67.47 42.66 15.52
CA GLY A 572 67.33 43.77 14.59
C GLY A 572 66.72 45.02 15.22
N SER A 573 65.65 44.87 16.00
CA SER A 573 65.02 45.98 16.72
C SER A 573 65.93 46.55 17.82
N ALA A 574 66.71 45.72 18.50
CA ALA A 574 67.71 46.19 19.47
C ALA A 574 68.80 47.04 18.81
N LEU A 575 69.30 46.60 17.64
CA LEU A 575 70.24 47.37 16.83
C LEU A 575 69.65 48.69 16.36
N SER A 576 68.39 48.70 15.92
CA SER A 576 67.71 49.94 15.50
C SER A 576 67.52 50.93 16.64
N ILE A 577 67.15 50.48 17.85
CA ILE A 577 67.03 51.35 19.04
C ILE A 577 68.40 51.91 19.42
N CYS A 578 69.44 51.08 19.42
CA CYS A 578 70.82 51.50 19.67
C CYS A 578 71.27 52.55 18.64
N LEU A 579 71.02 52.33 17.35
CA LEU A 579 71.37 53.26 16.28
C LEU A 579 70.63 54.60 16.43
N ASN A 580 69.32 54.57 16.70
CA ASN A 580 68.52 55.76 16.94
C ASN A 580 68.97 56.52 18.20
N SER A 581 69.50 55.82 19.22
CA SER A 581 70.05 56.45 20.42
C SER A 581 71.37 57.20 20.18
N VAL A 582 72.10 56.84 19.12
CA VAL A 582 73.32 57.54 18.68
C VAL A 582 72.98 58.72 17.75
N LEU A 583 71.97 58.55 16.90
CA LEU A 583 71.56 59.57 15.91
C LEU A 583 70.65 60.67 16.47
N SER A 584 69.90 60.40 17.54
CA SER A 584 68.96 61.37 18.13
C SER A 584 69.59 62.11 19.32
N PRO A 585 69.67 63.46 19.30
CA PRO A 585 70.23 64.24 20.42
C PRO A 585 69.43 64.13 21.73
N SER A 586 68.17 63.67 21.64
CA SER A 586 67.26 63.53 22.77
C SER A 586 67.47 62.26 23.62
N GLU A 587 68.34 61.36 23.15
CA GLU A 587 68.68 60.08 23.80
C GLU A 587 70.17 60.02 24.11
N SER A 588 70.52 59.35 25.19
CA SER A 588 71.92 59.11 25.56
C SER A 588 72.34 57.70 25.18
N SER A 589 73.39 57.59 24.36
CA SER A 589 73.99 56.32 23.96
C SER A 589 74.46 55.46 25.14
N SER A 590 74.78 56.07 26.30
CA SER A 590 75.15 55.36 27.53
C SER A 590 73.99 54.57 28.18
N VAL A 591 72.73 54.93 27.90
CA VAL A 591 71.54 54.27 28.47
C VAL A 591 71.04 53.15 27.57
N PHE A 592 70.97 53.38 26.24
CA PHE A 592 70.51 52.41 25.25
C PHE A 592 71.66 51.77 24.44
N ASN A 593 72.61 51.11 25.13
CA ASN A 593 73.57 50.21 24.50
C ASN A 593 72.88 48.95 23.93
N ILE A 594 73.54 48.18 23.05
CA ILE A 594 72.97 46.96 22.43
C ILE A 594 72.42 45.97 23.47
N MET A 595 73.15 45.71 24.56
CA MET A 595 72.72 44.80 25.63
C MET A 595 71.55 45.36 26.44
N ASN A 596 71.56 46.65 26.75
CA ASN A 596 70.45 47.31 27.46
C ASN A 596 69.20 47.40 26.56
N SER A 597 69.37 47.54 25.25
CA SER A 597 68.29 47.56 24.26
C SER A 597 67.68 46.18 24.10
N LEU A 598 68.49 45.11 24.09
CA LEU A 598 68.01 43.73 24.13
C LEU A 598 67.25 43.43 25.42
N TRP A 599 67.80 43.85 26.57
CA TRP A 599 67.14 43.71 27.86
C TRP A 599 65.81 44.46 27.91
N TYR A 600 65.77 45.69 27.37
CA TYR A 600 64.56 46.49 27.24
C TYR A 600 63.48 45.77 26.41
N LEU A 601 63.84 45.21 25.25
CA LEU A 601 62.91 44.46 24.38
C LEU A 601 62.47 43.13 25.00
N LEU A 602 63.35 42.44 25.72
CA LEU A 602 63.04 41.23 26.47
C LEU A 602 62.06 41.51 27.62
N CYS A 603 62.23 42.63 28.33
CA CYS A 603 61.29 43.06 29.37
C CYS A 603 59.90 43.33 28.78
N ILE A 604 59.82 43.97 27.61
CA ILE A 604 58.56 44.15 26.88
C ILE A 604 57.91 42.80 26.55
N LEU A 605 58.69 41.82 26.05
CA LEU A 605 58.21 40.47 25.76
C LEU A 605 57.71 39.75 27.02
N LEU A 606 58.42 39.88 28.15
CA LEU A 606 58.04 39.28 29.43
C LEU A 606 56.93 40.05 30.16
N ARG A 607 56.43 41.16 29.57
CA ARG A 607 55.48 42.09 30.20
C ARG A 607 55.98 42.62 31.56
N ALA A 608 57.30 42.78 31.68
CA ALA A 608 57.99 43.31 32.85
C ALA A 608 58.42 44.76 32.62
N GLY A 609 58.50 45.55 33.70
CA GLY A 609 59.04 46.90 33.64
C GLY A 609 60.55 46.88 33.43
N SER A 610 61.05 47.50 32.36
CA SER A 610 62.47 47.52 32.01
C SER A 610 63.30 48.53 32.83
N GLY A 611 62.64 49.50 33.48
CA GLY A 611 63.29 50.62 34.16
C GLY A 611 63.87 51.70 33.23
N TYR A 612 63.84 51.47 31.91
CA TYR A 612 64.30 52.41 30.88
C TYR A 612 63.13 53.00 30.12
N ASN A 613 63.15 54.31 29.88
CA ASN A 613 62.09 55.02 29.16
C ASN A 613 62.66 55.75 27.95
N CYS A 614 62.14 55.46 26.76
CA CYS A 614 62.51 56.17 25.54
C CYS A 614 61.99 57.63 25.58
N ARG A 615 62.89 58.58 25.36
CA ARG A 615 62.62 60.01 25.25
C ARG A 615 62.37 60.42 23.79
N SER A 616 63.10 59.84 22.84
CA SER A 616 62.97 60.16 21.40
C SER A 616 61.67 59.62 20.80
N ILE A 617 61.05 60.40 19.92
CA ILE A 617 59.83 60.00 19.21
C ILE A 617 60.04 58.75 18.34
N SER A 618 61.22 58.62 17.71
CA SER A 618 61.56 57.45 16.87
C SER A 618 61.67 56.17 17.67
N ASN A 619 62.28 56.24 18.87
CA ASN A 619 62.40 55.09 19.77
C ASN A 619 61.07 54.73 20.45
N ARG A 620 60.20 55.72 20.72
CA ARG A 620 58.83 55.46 21.18
C ARG A 620 58.00 54.74 20.12
N LEU A 621 58.09 55.16 18.86
CA LEU A 621 57.40 54.48 17.76
C LEU A 621 57.91 53.05 17.57
N MET A 622 59.23 52.84 17.58
CA MET A 622 59.83 51.50 17.48
C MET A 622 59.41 50.60 18.65
N SER A 623 59.38 51.14 19.87
CA SER A 623 58.91 50.42 21.07
C SER A 623 57.43 50.07 20.98
N ALA A 624 56.59 50.97 20.44
CA ALA A 624 55.16 50.72 20.27
C ALA A 624 54.89 49.62 19.22
N ILE A 625 55.64 49.61 18.11
CA ILE A 625 55.56 48.56 17.09
C ILE A 625 56.02 47.22 17.67
N TRP A 626 57.13 47.22 18.42
CA TRP A 626 57.61 46.02 19.10
C TRP A 626 56.60 45.50 20.13
N TRP A 627 56.00 46.40 20.91
CA TRP A 627 54.97 46.07 21.88
C TRP A 627 53.77 45.40 21.20
N MET A 628 53.28 45.96 20.09
CA MET A 628 52.20 45.35 19.30
C MET A 628 52.58 43.95 18.76
N PHE A 629 53.81 43.79 18.26
CA PHE A 629 54.31 42.49 17.81
C PHE A 629 54.34 41.46 18.95
N THR A 630 54.87 41.82 20.12
CA THR A 630 54.94 40.91 21.28
C THR A 630 53.55 40.52 21.79
N LEU A 631 52.58 41.45 21.78
CA LEU A 631 51.20 41.18 22.15
C LEU A 631 50.59 40.12 21.23
N ILE A 632 50.74 40.27 19.91
CA ILE A 632 50.26 39.31 18.92
C ILE A 632 50.96 37.95 19.09
N LEU A 633 52.28 37.94 19.29
CA LEU A 633 53.06 36.71 19.46
C LEU A 633 52.62 35.91 20.69
N ILE A 634 52.41 36.56 21.83
CA ILE A 634 51.94 35.92 23.07
C ILE A 634 50.50 35.42 22.90
N ALA A 635 49.63 36.22 22.27
CA ALA A 635 48.25 35.81 21.99
C ALA A 635 48.20 34.56 21.09
N GLN A 636 49.02 34.50 20.04
CA GLN A 636 49.08 33.32 19.16
C GLN A 636 49.69 32.10 19.86
N TYR A 637 50.75 32.30 20.65
CA TYR A 637 51.38 31.22 21.42
C TYR A 637 50.37 30.59 22.40
N THR A 638 49.67 31.42 23.17
CA THR A 638 48.68 30.97 24.15
C THR A 638 47.49 30.28 23.49
N ALA A 639 46.97 30.81 22.38
CA ALA A 639 45.89 30.18 21.61
C ALA A 639 46.30 28.81 21.04
N ASN A 640 47.49 28.71 20.43
CA ASN A 640 47.98 27.46 19.86
C ASN A 640 48.34 26.43 20.95
N PHE A 641 48.91 26.86 22.07
CA PHE A 641 49.23 25.97 23.19
C PHE A 641 47.95 25.39 23.81
N ALA A 642 46.91 26.20 24.00
CA ALA A 642 45.59 25.73 24.41
C ALA A 642 45.01 24.73 23.42
N ALA A 643 45.09 25.00 22.11
CA ALA A 643 44.61 24.08 21.08
C ALA A 643 45.37 22.72 21.09
N VAL A 644 46.69 22.73 21.29
CA VAL A 644 47.51 21.50 21.36
C VAL A 644 47.12 20.65 22.59
N LEU A 645 46.85 21.27 23.74
CA LEU A 645 46.41 20.54 24.94
C LEU A 645 45.01 19.93 24.81
N THR A 646 44.17 20.48 23.94
CA THR A 646 42.82 19.94 23.73
C THR A 646 42.74 18.79 22.72
N ILE A 647 43.78 18.57 21.90
CA ILE A 647 43.72 17.61 20.79
C ILE A 647 44.80 16.54 20.92
N ASP A 648 44.40 15.36 21.40
CA ASP A 648 45.19 14.14 21.30
C ASP A 648 45.16 13.60 19.87
N ARG A 649 46.16 13.94 19.05
CA ARG A 649 46.27 13.43 17.68
C ARG A 649 46.93 12.05 17.67
N LYS A 650 46.12 11.00 17.68
CA LYS A 650 46.56 9.64 17.35
C LYS A 650 46.79 9.53 15.84
N THR A 651 48.03 9.71 15.38
CA THR A 651 48.38 9.50 13.96
C THR A 651 48.68 8.03 13.70
N LEU A 652 47.93 7.42 12.77
CA LEU A 652 48.22 6.07 12.28
C LEU A 652 49.50 6.07 11.42
N PRO A 653 50.26 4.96 11.39
CA PRO A 653 51.52 4.87 10.65
C PRO A 653 51.34 4.86 9.13
N PHE A 654 50.17 4.46 8.65
CA PHE A 654 49.77 4.47 7.24
C PHE A 654 48.24 4.66 7.17
N ASN A 655 47.74 5.19 6.06
CA ASN A 655 46.31 5.47 5.85
C ASN A 655 45.73 4.80 4.61
N SER A 656 46.57 4.23 3.74
CA SER A 656 46.16 3.61 2.47
C SER A 656 46.71 2.18 2.32
N PHE A 657 46.07 1.40 1.44
CA PHE A 657 46.54 0.06 1.09
C PHE A 657 47.85 0.09 0.31
N GLU A 658 48.12 1.16 -0.44
CA GLU A 658 49.38 1.35 -1.15
C GLU A 658 50.55 1.56 -0.17
N GLU A 659 50.35 2.41 0.84
CA GLU A 659 51.31 2.58 1.94
C GLU A 659 51.52 1.28 2.71
N LEU A 660 50.46 0.49 2.96
CA LEU A 660 50.56 -0.83 3.58
C LEU A 660 51.41 -1.81 2.76
N GLY A 661 51.29 -1.78 1.42
CA GLY A 661 52.06 -2.63 0.53
C GLY A 661 53.55 -2.29 0.50
N ASN A 662 53.87 -0.98 0.57
CA ASN A 662 55.23 -0.47 0.52
C ASN A 662 55.97 -0.56 1.87
N GLN A 663 55.27 -0.49 2.99
CA GLN A 663 55.90 -0.56 4.32
C GLN A 663 56.36 -1.98 4.68
N THR A 664 57.45 -2.11 5.44
CA THR A 664 58.03 -3.41 5.85
C THR A 664 57.83 -3.78 7.33
N GLU A 665 57.36 -2.84 8.15
CA GLU A 665 57.29 -2.98 9.61
C GLU A 665 56.11 -3.84 10.09
N TYR A 666 54.97 -3.77 9.40
CA TYR A 666 53.74 -4.46 9.73
C TYR A 666 53.53 -5.65 8.80
N SER A 667 53.30 -6.81 9.39
CA SER A 667 52.79 -7.98 8.69
C SER A 667 51.28 -7.83 8.45
N PHE A 668 50.75 -8.44 7.40
CA PHE A 668 49.32 -8.33 7.07
C PHE A 668 48.79 -9.63 6.47
N GLY A 669 47.49 -9.86 6.63
CA GLY A 669 46.83 -11.00 6.00
C GLY A 669 45.34 -11.11 6.31
N ALA A 670 44.73 -12.24 5.92
CA ALA A 670 43.30 -12.44 5.89
C ALA A 670 42.92 -13.88 6.32
N ILE A 671 41.63 -14.20 6.37
CA ILE A 671 41.16 -15.58 6.60
C ILE A 671 41.47 -16.46 5.39
N ALA A 672 42.00 -17.66 5.65
CA ALA A 672 42.20 -18.70 4.64
C ALA A 672 40.86 -19.23 4.10
N GLY A 673 40.70 -19.30 2.77
CA GLY A 673 39.45 -19.64 2.09
C GLY A 673 38.39 -18.53 2.15
N GLY A 674 38.75 -17.33 2.63
CA GLY A 674 37.85 -16.19 2.74
C GLY A 674 37.69 -15.40 1.44
N SER A 675 36.58 -14.68 1.31
CA SER A 675 36.31 -13.72 0.23
C SER A 675 37.43 -12.68 0.07
N THR A 676 38.00 -12.21 1.18
CA THR A 676 39.09 -11.23 1.21
C THR A 676 40.38 -11.81 0.62
N GLN A 677 40.71 -13.07 0.91
CA GLN A 677 41.87 -13.74 0.31
C GLN A 677 41.70 -13.86 -1.20
N GLN A 678 40.53 -14.32 -1.66
CA GLN A 678 40.21 -14.45 -3.08
C GLN A 678 40.28 -13.12 -3.81
N PHE A 679 39.80 -12.03 -3.20
CA PHE A 679 39.87 -10.69 -3.78
C PHE A 679 41.31 -10.30 -4.15
N PHE A 680 42.25 -10.45 -3.22
CA PHE A 680 43.65 -10.14 -3.49
C PHE A 680 44.29 -11.13 -4.47
N MET A 681 43.93 -12.42 -4.41
CA MET A 681 44.42 -13.45 -5.32
C MET A 681 44.05 -13.20 -6.79
N TYR A 682 42.82 -12.77 -7.06
CA TYR A 682 42.30 -12.55 -8.43
C TYR A 682 42.37 -11.08 -8.89
N SER A 683 42.84 -10.17 -8.03
CA SER A 683 42.94 -8.75 -8.37
C SER A 683 43.92 -8.51 -9.52
N ARG A 684 43.51 -7.70 -10.49
CA ARG A 684 44.35 -7.25 -11.62
C ARG A 684 45.09 -5.94 -11.35
N LEU A 685 44.77 -5.25 -10.26
CA LEU A 685 45.42 -4.00 -9.88
C LEU A 685 46.80 -4.29 -9.27
N GLU A 686 47.82 -3.58 -9.75
CA GLU A 686 49.23 -3.85 -9.39
C GLU A 686 49.49 -3.71 -7.88
N THR A 687 48.91 -2.69 -7.25
CA THR A 687 49.00 -2.47 -5.79
C THR A 687 48.51 -3.69 -5.00
N PHE A 688 47.34 -4.22 -5.33
CA PHE A 688 46.75 -5.39 -4.66
C PHE A 688 47.43 -6.70 -5.03
N ARG A 689 47.95 -6.81 -6.27
CA ARG A 689 48.75 -7.96 -6.70
C ARG A 689 50.05 -8.06 -5.90
N ASN A 690 50.72 -6.93 -5.65
CA ASN A 690 51.92 -6.88 -4.81
C ASN A 690 51.63 -7.28 -3.37
N ILE A 691 50.50 -6.84 -2.81
CA ILE A 691 50.02 -7.26 -1.49
C ILE A 691 49.76 -8.78 -1.48
N TRP A 692 49.10 -9.34 -2.49
CA TRP A 692 48.89 -10.78 -2.63
C TRP A 692 50.18 -11.58 -2.66
N LEU A 693 51.14 -11.21 -3.53
CA LEU A 693 52.43 -11.90 -3.65
C LEU A 693 53.17 -11.95 -2.31
N ARG A 694 53.09 -10.87 -1.53
CA ARG A 694 53.69 -10.81 -0.21
C ARG A 694 52.95 -11.67 0.82
N MET A 695 51.61 -11.66 0.81
CA MET A 695 50.81 -12.55 1.66
C MET A 695 51.04 -14.02 1.31
N SER A 696 51.13 -14.37 0.03
CA SER A 696 51.34 -15.75 -0.41
C SER A 696 52.72 -16.29 -0.07
N ASN A 697 53.73 -15.42 -0.03
CA ASN A 697 55.09 -15.80 0.37
C ASN A 697 55.22 -15.99 1.89
N MET A 698 54.30 -15.41 2.68
CA MET A 698 54.30 -15.49 4.14
C MET A 698 53.24 -16.48 4.65
N SER A 699 53.64 -17.68 5.07
CA SER A 699 52.70 -18.69 5.60
C SER A 699 51.95 -18.23 6.86
N THR A 700 52.51 -17.29 7.62
CA THR A 700 51.90 -16.69 8.82
C THR A 700 50.88 -15.60 8.50
N ALA A 701 50.71 -15.19 7.24
CA ALA A 701 49.77 -14.14 6.87
C ALA A 701 48.31 -14.58 7.09
N PHE A 702 47.99 -15.85 6.81
CA PHE A 702 46.60 -16.33 6.84
C PHE A 702 46.21 -16.94 8.18
N VAL A 703 44.96 -16.71 8.58
CA VAL A 703 44.36 -17.25 9.82
C VAL A 703 43.13 -18.11 9.51
N LYS A 704 42.73 -18.99 10.44
CA LYS A 704 41.56 -19.89 10.22
C LYS A 704 40.23 -19.25 10.60
N SER A 705 40.22 -18.36 11.60
CA SER A 705 39.01 -17.71 12.11
C SER A 705 39.23 -16.21 12.35
N ASN A 706 38.13 -15.44 12.34
CA ASN A 706 38.13 -14.03 12.67
C ASN A 706 38.74 -13.76 14.06
N ASP A 707 38.39 -14.57 15.07
CA ASP A 707 38.87 -14.37 16.44
C ASP A 707 40.38 -14.52 16.54
N GLN A 708 40.95 -15.48 15.82
CA GLN A 708 42.40 -15.68 15.74
C GLN A 708 43.10 -14.48 15.10
N GLY A 709 42.53 -13.94 14.01
CA GLY A 709 43.07 -12.75 13.36
C GLY A 709 42.99 -11.49 14.23
N VAL A 710 41.91 -11.32 14.99
CA VAL A 710 41.75 -10.22 15.95
C VAL A 710 42.77 -10.33 17.08
N GLN A 711 42.93 -11.51 17.69
CA GLN A 711 43.91 -11.72 18.75
C GLN A 711 45.34 -11.49 18.26
N LYS A 712 45.65 -11.91 17.03
CA LYS A 712 46.94 -11.65 16.40
C LYS A 712 47.19 -10.15 16.21
N ALA A 713 46.20 -9.40 15.75
CA ALA A 713 46.29 -7.94 15.59
C ALA A 713 46.48 -7.19 16.93
N ILE A 714 45.99 -7.73 18.04
CA ILE A 714 46.17 -7.15 19.39
C ILE A 714 47.62 -7.38 19.89
N ASN A 715 48.16 -8.57 19.67
CA ASN A 715 49.41 -9.00 20.27
C ASN A 715 50.64 -8.64 19.42
N GLU A 716 50.53 -8.68 18.10
CA GLU A 716 51.63 -8.49 17.16
C GLU A 716 51.48 -7.20 16.33
N LYS A 717 52.55 -6.76 15.65
CA LYS A 717 52.46 -5.75 14.58
C LYS A 717 51.86 -6.36 13.31
N TYR A 718 50.57 -6.69 13.41
CA TYR A 718 49.80 -7.37 12.39
C TYR A 718 48.57 -6.55 12.00
N VAL A 719 48.36 -6.39 10.70
CA VAL A 719 47.18 -5.74 10.11
C VAL A 719 46.27 -6.82 9.57
N PHE A 720 45.11 -6.97 10.21
CA PHE A 720 44.14 -7.96 9.80
C PHE A 720 43.17 -7.36 8.78
N LEU A 721 43.17 -7.94 7.57
CA LEU A 721 42.28 -7.58 6.48
C LEU A 721 40.97 -8.34 6.66
N MET A 722 39.90 -7.61 6.96
CA MET A 722 38.58 -8.19 7.21
C MET A 722 37.45 -7.31 6.67
N GLU A 723 36.25 -7.85 6.66
CA GLU A 723 35.05 -7.13 6.21
C GLU A 723 34.67 -6.03 7.21
N SER A 724 34.28 -4.86 6.70
CA SER A 724 34.08 -3.62 7.46
C SER A 724 33.00 -3.75 8.55
N THR A 725 31.97 -4.55 8.31
CA THR A 725 30.88 -4.80 9.27
C THR A 725 31.35 -5.61 10.47
N SER A 726 32.13 -6.66 10.23
CA SER A 726 32.80 -7.47 11.25
C SER A 726 33.85 -6.65 11.99
N LEU A 727 34.58 -5.78 11.28
CA LEU A 727 35.56 -4.86 11.85
C LEU A 727 34.92 -3.87 12.83
N GLU A 728 33.86 -3.20 12.40
CA GLU A 728 33.10 -2.28 13.24
C GLU A 728 32.60 -2.95 14.52
N TYR A 729 32.21 -4.22 14.44
CA TYR A 729 31.82 -5.00 15.61
C TYR A 729 33.00 -5.28 16.54
N GLN A 730 34.16 -5.67 16.00
CA GLN A 730 35.35 -5.93 16.82
C GLN A 730 35.87 -4.66 17.52
N LEU A 731 35.72 -3.49 16.89
CA LEU A 731 36.05 -2.20 17.52
C LEU A 731 35.15 -1.87 18.71
N THR A 732 33.87 -2.27 18.70
CA THR A 732 33.00 -2.06 19.88
C THR A 732 33.36 -2.99 21.04
N GLN A 733 33.91 -4.18 20.75
CA GLN A 733 34.35 -5.13 21.77
C GLN A 733 35.74 -4.80 22.33
N HIS A 734 36.65 -4.27 21.51
CA HIS A 734 38.06 -4.08 21.87
C HIS A 734 38.55 -2.66 21.61
N CYS A 735 38.62 -1.83 22.66
CA CYS A 735 39.10 -0.44 22.58
C CYS A 735 40.58 -0.29 22.20
N ASN A 736 41.38 -1.37 22.30
CA ASN A 736 42.80 -1.37 21.92
C ASN A 736 43.03 -1.39 20.40
N LEU A 737 41.96 -1.58 19.62
CA LEU A 737 42.02 -1.69 18.17
C LEU A 737 41.60 -0.37 17.50
N SER A 738 42.08 -0.17 16.29
CA SER A 738 41.72 0.95 15.41
C SER A 738 41.57 0.47 13.98
N LYS A 739 40.57 1.03 13.30
CA LYS A 739 40.46 0.95 11.85
C LYS A 739 41.53 1.83 11.20
N VAL A 740 42.20 1.31 10.18
CA VAL A 740 43.16 2.10 9.40
C VAL A 740 42.47 2.80 8.24
N GLY A 741 42.54 4.13 8.25
CA GLY A 741 41.96 4.98 7.20
C GLY A 741 40.43 4.90 7.10
N ASN A 742 39.88 5.70 6.19
CA ASN A 742 38.44 5.68 5.88
C ASN A 742 38.10 4.85 4.63
N ILE A 743 39.12 4.26 4.00
CA ILE A 743 38.98 3.54 2.74
C ILE A 743 38.39 2.14 3.02
N VAL A 744 37.30 1.83 2.33
CA VAL A 744 36.69 0.51 2.28
C VAL A 744 36.83 0.02 0.85
N LEU A 745 37.54 -1.08 0.65
CA LEU A 745 37.81 -1.64 -0.67
C LEU A 745 36.69 -2.57 -1.12
N GLY A 746 36.21 -2.33 -2.34
CA GLY A 746 35.11 -3.07 -2.92
C GLY A 746 33.75 -2.67 -2.33
N SER A 747 32.73 -2.72 -3.17
CA SER A 747 31.33 -2.60 -2.79
C SER A 747 30.69 -3.99 -2.86
N ASN A 748 30.93 -4.81 -1.85
CA ASN A 748 30.31 -6.12 -1.76
C ASN A 748 29.11 -6.06 -0.81
N GLY A 749 28.39 -7.16 -0.68
CA GLY A 749 27.37 -7.28 0.35
C GLY A 749 27.16 -8.72 0.77
N TYR A 750 26.67 -8.88 1.99
CA TYR A 750 26.11 -10.15 2.43
C TYR A 750 24.76 -10.37 1.74
N SER A 751 24.60 -11.58 1.23
CA SER A 751 23.40 -12.02 0.54
C SER A 751 23.06 -13.47 0.89
N LEU A 752 21.82 -13.87 0.64
CA LEU A 752 21.39 -15.26 0.78
C LEU A 752 21.80 -16.02 -0.47
N ALA A 753 22.39 -17.20 -0.31
CA ALA A 753 22.76 -18.07 -1.42
C ALA A 753 21.69 -19.13 -1.66
N LEU A 754 21.35 -19.37 -2.92
CA LEU A 754 20.34 -20.32 -3.38
C LEU A 754 20.88 -21.15 -4.56
N PRO A 755 20.32 -22.35 -4.80
CA PRO A 755 20.56 -23.09 -6.03
C PRO A 755 20.27 -22.22 -7.27
N LYS A 756 21.06 -22.41 -8.34
CA LYS A 756 20.83 -21.76 -9.65
C LYS A 756 19.38 -21.97 -10.12
N GLY A 757 18.71 -20.90 -10.51
CA GLY A 757 17.32 -20.93 -10.98
C GLY A 757 16.27 -21.18 -9.89
N SER A 758 16.63 -21.00 -8.61
CA SER A 758 15.68 -21.17 -7.52
C SER A 758 14.53 -20.16 -7.59
N ARG A 759 13.29 -20.69 -7.57
CA ARG A 759 12.04 -19.91 -7.49
C ARG A 759 11.96 -18.99 -6.27
N TRP A 760 12.71 -19.30 -5.20
CA TRP A 760 12.69 -18.51 -3.96
C TRP A 760 13.50 -17.22 -4.07
N ARG A 761 14.39 -17.11 -5.06
CA ARG A 761 15.28 -15.95 -5.23
C ARG A 761 14.49 -14.65 -5.31
N GLU A 762 13.49 -14.58 -6.19
CA GLU A 762 12.72 -13.36 -6.43
C GLU A 762 11.89 -12.96 -5.20
N GLN A 763 11.23 -13.95 -4.57
CA GLN A 763 10.41 -13.71 -3.38
C GLN A 763 11.26 -13.22 -2.20
N LEU A 764 12.43 -13.82 -1.97
CA LEU A 764 13.35 -13.41 -0.89
C LEU A 764 13.99 -12.05 -1.19
N SER A 765 14.40 -11.78 -2.42
CA SER A 765 14.89 -10.46 -2.84
C SER A 765 13.86 -9.36 -2.59
N ARG A 766 12.60 -9.57 -3.01
CA ARG A 766 11.50 -8.61 -2.77
C ARG A 766 11.29 -8.35 -1.29
N THR A 767 11.32 -9.40 -0.48
CA THR A 767 11.20 -9.29 0.97
C THR A 767 12.35 -8.46 1.55
N ILE A 768 13.60 -8.70 1.13
CA ILE A 768 14.78 -7.93 1.55
C ILE A 768 14.63 -6.44 1.16
N LEU A 769 14.13 -6.16 -0.04
CA LEU A 769 13.86 -4.79 -0.49
C LEU A 769 12.80 -4.11 0.39
N GLU A 770 11.68 -4.76 0.66
CA GLU A 770 10.65 -4.23 1.58
C GLU A 770 11.22 -3.97 2.99
N TYR A 771 12.09 -4.85 3.50
CA TYR A 771 12.78 -4.64 4.78
C TYR A 771 13.71 -3.42 4.75
N ASN A 772 14.37 -3.16 3.61
CA ASN A 772 15.23 -2.00 3.42
C ASN A 772 14.39 -0.71 3.30
N GLU A 773 13.31 -0.71 2.53
CA GLU A 773 12.39 0.43 2.34
C GLU A 773 11.72 0.85 3.65
N ARG A 774 11.31 -0.11 4.49
CA ARG A 774 10.74 0.16 5.81
C ARG A 774 11.75 0.66 6.85
N GLY A 775 13.05 0.74 6.50
CA GLY A 775 14.11 1.20 7.41
C GLY A 775 14.41 0.25 8.57
N LEU A 776 13.89 -0.97 8.55
CA LEU A 776 14.04 -1.96 9.64
C LEU A 776 15.49 -2.39 9.86
N LYS A 777 16.33 -2.27 8.82
CA LYS A 777 17.79 -2.43 8.90
C LYS A 777 18.44 -1.46 9.89
N ASN A 778 17.98 -0.21 9.93
CA ASN A 778 18.51 0.83 10.82
C ASN A 778 18.03 0.66 12.26
N VAL A 779 16.89 -0.02 12.47
CA VAL A 779 16.37 -0.36 13.80
C VAL A 779 17.08 -1.59 14.38
N LYS A 780 17.27 -2.64 13.57
CA LYS A 780 17.89 -3.89 14.04
C LYS A 780 19.42 -3.75 14.19
N ARG A 781 20.14 -3.06 13.29
CA ARG A 781 21.62 -2.93 13.33
C ARG A 781 22.20 -2.43 14.67
N PRO A 782 21.69 -1.36 15.32
CA PRO A 782 22.18 -0.96 16.64
C PRO A 782 21.82 -1.97 17.74
N ARG A 783 20.67 -2.65 17.64
CA ARG A 783 20.22 -3.68 18.59
C ARG A 783 21.17 -4.89 18.65
N TRP A 784 21.75 -5.29 17.51
CA TRP A 784 22.73 -6.38 17.45
C TRP A 784 24.16 -5.93 17.85
N LYS A 785 24.48 -4.64 17.69
CA LYS A 785 25.80 -4.08 18.04
C LYS A 785 25.98 -3.77 19.53
N GLN A 786 24.90 -3.65 20.29
CA GLN A 786 24.96 -3.28 21.71
C GLN A 786 25.19 -4.49 22.62
N LYS A 787 26.36 -4.51 23.28
CA LYS A 787 26.49 -4.90 24.69
C LYS A 787 27.11 -3.71 25.43
N GLU A 788 26.49 -3.38 26.57
CA GLU A 788 26.81 -2.39 27.61
C GLU A 788 27.77 -1.24 27.24
N ASN A 789 27.21 -0.02 27.27
CA ASN A 789 27.93 1.24 27.15
C ASN A 789 29.13 1.29 28.11
N HIS A 790 30.34 1.07 27.60
CA HIS A 790 31.56 1.46 28.31
C HIS A 790 31.98 2.87 27.89
N TRP A 791 31.73 3.81 28.82
CA TRP A 791 32.31 5.14 29.03
C TRP A 791 32.59 6.06 27.82
N ASP A 792 31.67 7.01 27.64
CA ASP A 792 31.89 8.21 26.83
C ASP A 792 32.20 9.41 27.77
N TRP A 793 33.46 9.53 28.21
CA TRP A 793 33.92 10.62 29.10
C TRP A 793 33.74 12.03 28.50
N THR A 794 33.54 12.10 27.19
CA THR A 794 33.46 13.34 26.40
C THR A 794 32.20 14.17 26.70
N LYS A 795 31.09 13.53 27.07
CA LYS A 795 29.81 14.23 27.30
C LYS A 795 29.74 15.03 28.60
N HIS A 796 30.54 14.69 29.62
CA HIS A 796 30.57 15.46 30.88
C HIS A 796 31.66 16.52 30.93
N LEU A 797 32.79 16.32 30.22
CA LEU A 797 33.86 17.32 30.15
C LEU A 797 33.49 18.54 29.29
N ALA A 798 32.69 18.36 28.24
CA ALA A 798 32.27 19.46 27.38
C ALA A 798 31.34 20.47 28.09
N SER A 799 30.46 20.04 28.99
CA SER A 799 29.62 20.98 29.76
C SER A 799 30.41 21.67 30.87
N LEU A 800 31.37 21.00 31.50
CA LEU A 800 32.27 21.61 32.49
C LEU A 800 33.20 22.66 31.87
N LEU A 801 33.74 22.41 30.67
CA LEU A 801 34.58 23.37 29.95
C LEU A 801 33.78 24.59 29.46
N TYR A 802 32.52 24.42 29.07
CA TYR A 802 31.66 25.55 28.68
C TYR A 802 31.37 26.48 29.87
N TRP A 803 31.06 25.92 31.03
CA TRP A 803 30.86 26.68 32.27
C TRP A 803 32.15 27.34 32.78
N LEU A 804 33.31 26.68 32.64
CA LEU A 804 34.61 27.26 32.99
C LEU A 804 35.01 28.41 32.06
N LEU A 805 34.70 28.33 30.76
CA LEU A 805 34.99 29.38 29.79
C LEU A 805 34.07 30.60 29.97
N GLU A 806 32.78 30.43 30.32
CA GLU A 806 31.90 31.54 30.69
C GLU A 806 32.38 32.24 31.99
N TYR A 807 32.81 31.48 33.00
CA TYR A 807 33.34 32.05 34.23
C TYR A 807 34.67 32.79 34.03
N LEU A 808 35.56 32.28 33.18
CA LEU A 808 36.82 32.95 32.83
C LEU A 808 36.57 34.24 32.04
N TRP A 809 35.57 34.26 31.16
CA TRP A 809 35.19 35.46 30.40
C TRP A 809 34.57 36.54 31.31
N LEU A 810 33.73 36.16 32.27
CA LEU A 810 33.17 37.06 33.30
C LEU A 810 34.24 37.60 34.26
N CYS A 811 35.21 36.77 34.67
CA CYS A 811 36.34 37.22 35.49
C CYS A 811 37.28 38.17 34.74
N LEU A 812 37.54 37.91 33.45
CA LEU A 812 38.35 38.81 32.60
C LEU A 812 37.63 40.14 32.33
N TRP A 813 36.30 40.12 32.17
CA TRP A 813 35.48 41.32 32.05
C TRP A 813 35.50 42.17 33.34
N HIS A 814 35.45 41.53 34.52
CA HIS A 814 35.56 42.23 35.80
C HIS A 814 36.96 42.80 36.06
N LEU A 815 38.02 42.07 35.68
CA LEU A 815 39.40 42.55 35.76
C LEU A 815 39.67 43.73 34.81
N TRP A 816 39.06 43.74 33.62
CA TRP A 816 39.17 44.85 32.67
C TRP A 816 38.44 46.11 33.17
N LYS A 817 37.31 45.95 33.88
CA LYS A 817 36.54 47.04 34.49
C LYS A 817 37.21 47.65 35.74
N SER A 818 38.20 46.99 36.33
CA SER A 818 38.99 47.49 37.47
C SER A 818 40.29 48.18 37.07
N VAL A 819 40.65 48.18 35.78
CA VAL A 819 41.88 48.81 35.24
C VAL A 819 41.59 50.09 34.43
N LEU A 820 40.32 50.33 34.10
CA LEU A 820 39.77 51.64 33.71
C LEU A 820 39.32 52.40 34.97
#